data_AF-A0A9X2F1Y9-F1
#
_entry.id   AF-A0A9X2F1Y9-F1
#
_cell.length_a   1.000
_cell.length_b   1.000
_cell.length_c   1.000
_cell.angle_alpha   90.00
_cell.angle_beta   90.00
_cell.angle_gamma   90.00
#
_symmetry.space_group_name_H-M   'P 1'
#
loop_
_entity.id
_entity.type
_entity.pdbx_description
1 polymer ?
#
loop_
_entity_poly.entity_id
_entity_poly.type
_entity_poly.pdbx_seq_one_letter_code
_entity_poly.pdbx_strand_id
1 'polypeptide(L)'
;MKLRLILIAIFCVVLTKGYTQNKTNITRKSYTTQSIGTTPAPVIDGQINDKAWDLVEWTGDYIEYSPEENTAPIEQTKFKVIYDKDYIYFAFRCYDKNPEEIVKRLSRRDGFEGDWLEINISSLHDQLTAFSFAGSVAGVKSDGFISDNGKTWEGNWNPIWYLKTAIDKEGWTAEIKIPLSQLKFSNEPNQVWGLQSTRRYFRTEERSLWQRTPLDAPGWVSEFGELHGLKGLSPHRQTEIQPFLLSKFESYPPQIGNPFKTGKEMDLNGGLDAKIGLSNELTLNMTINPDFGQVEADPAAIALDGFQIYFQERRPFFVENRNIFDYAFASDQDNLFYSRRIGRNPQIYPSTAGNSYVNLPESTSILGAAKVSGKTQNGWSLGILESLTSAEYADVKEVNSKRRSLVEPLTNYFVTRVQKDLNNHNTYIGAVFTATNRKQNEITASSLHSAAYSGGFDFGHNWKNRKYYLKGNAIFSHVLGSKTAITSTQTSIVHLFQRPDAGRFSTDPTRTSLTGSGGNIEIGKASEGNWRYSLSGTWRSPELELNDIGFLRSANDIRQIATLTYSTLKPVGVFRRIDSRVSQLSLFDFQGNYNQLQLSLGTDAVFKNNWNAGVSFIYSPFSYSNAALQGGPRLRYSEEFYKSFFFASDSRKKLRFNGAILNNQGKHKSTSYTEFNTGIGYQPTNAFTFSFTPIYSIYKNKLQYVGQPFYGLQQRYILANMDQQGLSASFRIDYSINPDLTIQYYAQPFISRGRYQQFNRLTNPLESNYANRVSFFNTNQITYNDSEKSYLIDEDGNGTTDYKVNNPDYAFIQFRSNLVIRWEYIPGSEIYAVWSQGITENGNPQTGLTEGLNTQILGNKPLNIFFLKATYRFML
;
A
#
# COMPACT_ATOMS: atom_id res chain seq x y z
N MET A 1 -35.39 -10.89 13.81
CA MET A 1 -34.62 -10.28 12.69
C MET A 1 -35.34 -9.08 12.06
N LYS A 2 -36.62 -9.18 11.69
CA LYS A 2 -37.39 -8.10 11.02
C LYS A 2 -37.54 -6.80 11.84
N LEU A 3 -37.67 -6.86 13.17
CA LEU A 3 -37.95 -5.68 14.00
C LEU A 3 -36.74 -4.74 14.21
N ARG A 4 -35.50 -5.28 14.22
CA ARG A 4 -34.27 -4.47 14.38
C ARG A 4 -33.84 -3.76 13.08
N LEU A 5 -34.12 -4.36 11.92
CA LEU A 5 -33.90 -3.74 10.60
C LEU A 5 -34.83 -2.55 10.38
N ILE A 6 -36.07 -2.63 10.86
CA ILE A 6 -37.06 -1.55 10.75
C ILE A 6 -36.69 -0.36 11.64
N LEU A 7 -36.16 -0.58 12.85
CA LEU A 7 -35.73 0.49 13.75
C LEU A 7 -34.50 1.26 13.25
N ILE A 8 -33.55 0.60 12.59
CA ILE A 8 -32.38 1.27 11.96
C ILE A 8 -32.83 2.07 10.73
N ALA A 9 -33.73 1.52 9.90
CA ALA A 9 -34.30 2.23 8.77
C ALA A 9 -35.10 3.48 9.21
N ILE A 10 -35.86 3.38 10.31
CA ILE A 10 -36.63 4.50 10.88
C ILE A 10 -35.69 5.56 11.49
N PHE A 11 -34.57 5.16 12.12
CA PHE A 11 -33.58 6.12 12.64
C PHE A 11 -32.85 6.88 11.51
N CYS A 12 -32.58 6.21 10.38
CA CYS A 12 -32.03 6.86 9.18
C CYS A 12 -33.04 7.82 8.51
N VAL A 13 -34.34 7.52 8.54
CA VAL A 13 -35.37 8.40 7.95
C VAL A 13 -35.65 9.62 8.84
N VAL A 14 -35.56 9.51 10.17
CA VAL A 14 -35.83 10.65 11.07
C VAL A 14 -34.73 11.72 11.04
N LEU A 15 -33.50 11.39 10.61
CA LEU A 15 -32.41 12.36 10.41
C LEU A 15 -32.50 13.12 9.06
N THR A 16 -33.53 12.87 8.24
CA THR A 16 -33.71 13.57 6.94
C THR A 16 -34.56 14.83 7.00
N LYS A 17 -34.97 15.32 8.18
CA LYS A 17 -35.51 16.68 8.29
C LYS A 17 -34.38 17.68 8.01
N GLY A 18 -34.35 18.13 6.76
CA GLY A 18 -33.32 18.96 6.18
C GLY A 18 -33.14 20.28 6.90
N TYR A 19 -31.92 20.51 7.39
CA TYR A 19 -31.33 21.83 7.32
C TYR A 19 -30.90 22.06 5.87
N THR A 20 -31.71 22.79 5.11
CA THR A 20 -31.30 23.40 3.85
C THR A 20 -30.26 24.46 4.19
N GLN A 21 -28.98 24.13 4.05
CA GLN A 21 -27.94 25.16 3.95
C GLN A 21 -28.00 25.77 2.55
N ASN A 22 -28.03 27.09 2.48
CA ASN A 22 -28.04 27.83 1.23
C ASN A 22 -26.80 27.48 0.40
N LYS A 23 -27.03 26.92 -0.78
CA LYS A 23 -26.01 26.59 -1.77
C LYS A 23 -25.32 27.88 -2.22
N THR A 24 -24.03 28.03 -1.92
CA THR A 24 -23.21 29.12 -2.47
C THR A 24 -22.79 28.71 -3.88
N ASN A 25 -23.27 29.41 -4.91
CA ASN A 25 -22.76 29.23 -6.27
C ASN A 25 -21.37 29.88 -6.34
N ILE A 26 -20.33 29.06 -6.52
CA ILE A 26 -18.95 29.53 -6.69
C ILE A 26 -18.72 29.73 -8.18
N THR A 27 -18.40 30.96 -8.58
CA THR A 27 -18.04 31.27 -9.95
C THR A 27 -16.70 30.62 -10.29
N ARG A 28 -16.65 29.89 -11.41
CA ARG A 28 -15.41 29.29 -11.91
C ARG A 28 -14.54 30.39 -12.52
N LYS A 29 -13.30 30.52 -12.04
CA LYS A 29 -12.30 31.44 -12.61
C LYS A 29 -11.82 30.91 -13.97
N SER A 30 -11.50 31.85 -14.86
CA SER A 30 -10.92 31.58 -16.17
C SER A 30 -9.65 32.41 -16.34
N TYR A 31 -8.60 31.81 -16.90
CA TYR A 31 -7.34 32.46 -17.25
C TYR A 31 -7.03 32.20 -18.73
N THR A 32 -6.70 33.25 -19.48
CA THR A 32 -6.36 33.15 -20.90
C THR A 32 -4.86 33.37 -21.07
N THR A 33 -4.15 32.33 -21.50
CA THR A 33 -2.71 32.37 -21.81
C THR A 33 -2.47 32.77 -23.29
N GLN A 34 -1.20 33.07 -23.62
CA GLN A 34 -0.74 33.36 -24.97
C GLN A 34 0.50 32.56 -25.33
N SER A 35 0.67 32.29 -26.63
CA SER A 35 1.89 31.69 -27.16
C SER A 35 3.01 32.72 -27.19
N ILE A 36 4.24 32.31 -26.88
CA ILE A 36 5.41 33.19 -26.97
C ILE A 36 5.76 33.57 -28.43
N GLY A 37 5.26 32.81 -29.42
CA GLY A 37 5.48 33.08 -30.84
C GLY A 37 6.96 33.11 -31.21
N THR A 38 7.44 34.26 -31.66
CA THR A 38 8.85 34.51 -32.00
C THR A 38 9.66 35.11 -30.84
N THR A 39 9.02 35.40 -29.71
CA THR A 39 9.70 35.89 -28.50
C THR A 39 10.60 34.79 -27.96
N PRO A 40 11.86 35.07 -27.57
CA PRO A 40 12.73 34.09 -26.95
C PRO A 40 12.06 33.43 -25.74
N ALA A 41 12.21 32.10 -25.62
CA ALA A 41 11.70 31.36 -24.46
C ALA A 41 12.38 31.84 -23.17
N PRO A 42 11.66 31.86 -22.02
CA PRO A 42 12.24 32.28 -20.76
C PRO A 42 13.34 31.32 -20.30
N VAL A 43 14.38 31.88 -19.70
CA VAL A 43 15.46 31.11 -19.08
C VAL A 43 15.01 30.72 -17.68
N ILE A 44 14.96 29.42 -17.40
CA ILE A 44 14.51 28.93 -16.08
C ILE A 44 15.66 29.10 -15.08
N ASP A 45 15.72 30.27 -14.45
CA ASP A 45 16.72 30.63 -13.43
C ASP A 45 16.09 31.10 -12.11
N GLY A 46 14.77 31.26 -12.09
CA GLY A 46 14.00 31.71 -10.94
C GLY A 46 13.79 33.23 -10.91
N GLN A 47 14.32 33.99 -11.88
CA GLN A 47 14.17 35.43 -11.99
C GLN A 47 13.18 35.79 -13.10
N ILE A 48 12.11 36.48 -12.75
CA ILE A 48 11.00 36.76 -13.67
C ILE A 48 11.27 38.10 -14.37
N ASN A 49 12.32 38.17 -15.18
CA ASN A 49 12.77 39.38 -15.90
C ASN A 49 12.78 39.23 -17.43
N ASP A 50 12.52 38.03 -17.95
CA ASP A 50 12.42 37.78 -19.39
C ASP A 50 11.19 38.44 -20.02
N LYS A 51 11.37 39.02 -21.21
CA LYS A 51 10.30 39.70 -21.97
C LYS A 51 9.12 38.80 -22.32
N ALA A 52 9.32 37.47 -22.38
CA ALA A 52 8.24 36.53 -22.67
C ALA A 52 7.13 36.58 -21.61
N TRP A 53 7.48 36.91 -20.37
CA TRP A 53 6.54 37.05 -19.27
C TRP A 53 5.63 38.27 -19.41
N ASP A 54 6.02 39.29 -20.17
CA ASP A 54 5.22 40.51 -20.38
C ASP A 54 4.06 40.32 -21.38
N LEU A 55 3.99 39.18 -22.06
CA LEU A 55 2.90 38.84 -23.00
C LEU A 55 1.56 38.60 -22.29
N VAL A 56 1.59 38.30 -20.99
CA VAL A 56 0.41 37.98 -20.19
C VAL A 56 0.43 38.74 -18.87
N GLU A 57 -0.77 39.07 -18.38
CA GLU A 57 -0.95 39.71 -17.09
C GLU A 57 -0.80 38.71 -15.93
N TRP A 58 -0.41 39.23 -14.77
CA TRP A 58 -0.44 38.47 -13.53
C TRP A 58 -1.88 38.16 -13.12
N THR A 59 -2.16 36.89 -12.83
CA THR A 59 -3.41 36.48 -12.16
C THR A 59 -3.14 36.18 -10.68
N GLY A 60 -4.14 36.38 -9.83
CA GLY A 60 -4.02 36.26 -8.38
C GLY A 60 -5.35 36.04 -7.65
N ASP A 61 -5.50 36.69 -6.51
CA ASP A 61 -6.67 36.60 -5.62
C ASP A 61 -6.89 35.20 -5.06
N TYR A 62 -5.84 34.66 -4.46
CA TYR A 62 -5.91 33.38 -3.78
C TYR A 62 -6.85 33.52 -2.59
N ILE A 63 -7.60 32.44 -2.31
CA ILE A 63 -8.53 32.34 -1.19
C ILE A 63 -8.03 31.24 -0.27
N GLU A 64 -8.09 31.47 1.03
CA GLU A 64 -7.71 30.49 2.03
C GLU A 64 -8.63 29.26 1.95
N TYR A 65 -8.02 28.08 1.91
CA TYR A 65 -8.69 26.78 1.91
C TYR A 65 -8.60 26.11 3.29
N SER A 66 -7.47 26.28 3.96
CA SER A 66 -7.27 25.81 5.33
C SER A 66 -6.21 26.69 6.02
N PRO A 67 -6.31 26.96 7.33
CA PRO A 67 -7.29 26.42 8.28
C PRO A 67 -8.71 27.02 8.22
N GLU A 68 -8.88 28.24 7.72
CA GLU A 68 -10.19 28.91 7.64
C GLU A 68 -10.61 29.06 6.18
N GLU A 69 -11.61 28.27 5.75
CA GLU A 69 -12.06 28.31 4.36
C GLU A 69 -12.81 29.62 4.05
N ASN A 70 -12.56 30.18 2.86
CA ASN A 70 -13.20 31.37 2.32
C ASN A 70 -12.84 32.69 3.02
N THR A 71 -11.62 32.80 3.53
CA THR A 71 -10.98 34.04 4.00
C THR A 71 -9.85 34.48 3.06
N ALA A 72 -9.36 35.70 3.25
CA ALA A 72 -8.16 36.16 2.54
C ALA A 72 -6.92 35.46 3.12
N PRO A 73 -6.00 34.96 2.29
CA PRO A 73 -4.76 34.35 2.77
C PRO A 73 -3.86 35.38 3.44
N ILE A 74 -3.02 34.92 4.37
CA ILE A 74 -2.08 35.80 5.10
C ILE A 74 -1.10 36.47 4.13
N GLU A 75 -0.61 35.71 3.14
CA GLU A 75 0.24 36.22 2.07
C GLU A 75 -0.32 35.85 0.70
N GLN A 76 -0.39 36.82 -0.20
CA GLN A 76 -0.91 36.61 -1.55
C GLN A 76 0.10 35.90 -2.46
N THR A 77 -0.44 35.30 -3.51
CA THR A 77 0.34 34.66 -4.57
C THR A 77 -0.20 35.09 -5.92
N LYS A 78 0.70 35.31 -6.87
CA LYS A 78 0.36 35.57 -8.27
C LYS A 78 1.08 34.59 -9.18
N PHE A 79 0.48 34.32 -10.33
CA PHE A 79 1.13 33.52 -11.36
C PHE A 79 0.87 34.03 -12.78
N LYS A 80 1.72 33.59 -13.71
CA LYS A 80 1.59 33.77 -15.16
C LYS A 80 1.73 32.42 -15.85
N VAL A 81 1.06 32.25 -16.98
CA VAL A 81 1.20 31.07 -17.84
C VAL A 81 1.46 31.54 -19.26
N ILE A 82 2.48 30.98 -19.91
CA ILE A 82 2.79 31.15 -21.34
C ILE A 82 3.16 29.78 -21.93
N TYR A 83 3.15 29.65 -23.25
CA TYR A 83 3.50 28.38 -23.90
C TYR A 83 4.16 28.57 -25.26
N ASP A 84 4.84 27.53 -25.72
CA ASP A 84 5.30 27.38 -27.09
C ASP A 84 4.85 26.02 -27.66
N LYS A 85 5.40 25.61 -28.80
CA LYS A 85 5.04 24.34 -29.45
C LYS A 85 5.50 23.09 -28.70
N ASP A 86 6.48 23.21 -27.80
CA ASP A 86 7.15 22.10 -27.11
C ASP A 86 6.92 22.14 -25.59
N TYR A 87 6.65 23.31 -25.00
CA TYR A 87 6.63 23.55 -23.55
C TYR A 87 5.48 24.46 -23.10
N ILE A 88 5.00 24.23 -21.88
CA ILE A 88 4.22 25.19 -21.10
C ILE A 88 5.06 25.69 -19.93
N TYR A 89 4.97 26.99 -19.67
CA TYR A 89 5.77 27.68 -18.67
C TYR A 89 4.87 28.34 -17.63
N PHE A 90 5.29 28.27 -16.38
CA PHE A 90 4.63 28.95 -15.28
C PHE A 90 5.64 29.80 -14.51
N ALA A 91 5.24 31.01 -14.17
CA ALA A 91 5.99 31.91 -13.30
C ALA A 91 5.14 32.26 -12.07
N PHE A 92 5.73 32.22 -10.88
CA PHE A 92 5.05 32.53 -9.63
C PHE A 92 5.74 33.64 -8.87
N ARG A 93 4.93 34.49 -8.25
CA ARG A 93 5.35 35.45 -7.24
C ARG A 93 4.62 35.12 -5.94
N CYS A 94 5.35 34.62 -4.97
CA CYS A 94 4.88 34.33 -3.63
C CYS A 94 5.32 35.46 -2.70
N TYR A 95 4.37 36.29 -2.28
CA TYR A 95 4.69 37.36 -1.34
C TYR A 95 4.99 36.79 0.06
N ASP A 96 5.93 37.40 0.77
CA ASP A 96 6.13 37.21 2.21
C ASP A 96 6.67 38.52 2.77
N LYS A 97 6.01 39.07 3.80
CA LYS A 97 6.47 40.31 4.45
C LYS A 97 7.80 40.14 5.18
N ASN A 98 8.20 38.91 5.48
CA ASN A 98 9.44 38.57 6.18
C ASN A 98 10.24 37.50 5.39
N PRO A 99 10.86 37.84 4.24
CA PRO A 99 11.53 36.87 3.38
C PRO A 99 12.69 36.10 4.06
N GLU A 100 13.38 36.74 4.99
CA GLU A 100 14.48 36.15 5.78
C GLU A 100 14.06 34.95 6.65
N GLU A 101 12.77 34.82 6.94
CA GLU A 101 12.21 33.71 7.73
C GLU A 101 11.71 32.54 6.87
N ILE A 102 11.81 32.64 5.54
CA ILE A 102 11.33 31.59 4.63
C ILE A 102 12.11 30.29 4.86
N VAL A 103 11.38 29.21 5.09
CA VAL A 103 11.94 27.89 5.42
C VAL A 103 12.34 27.14 4.16
N LYS A 104 13.64 27.11 3.86
CA LYS A 104 14.24 26.45 2.68
C LYS A 104 14.77 25.04 2.98
N ARG A 105 13.91 24.13 3.44
CA ARG A 105 14.31 22.74 3.75
C ARG A 105 14.54 21.95 2.46
N LEU A 106 15.71 21.34 2.35
CA LEU A 106 16.06 20.41 1.30
C LEU A 106 15.59 19.01 1.67
N SER A 107 15.17 18.29 0.64
CA SER A 107 14.86 16.87 0.69
C SER A 107 15.07 16.30 -0.72
N ARG A 108 14.97 14.98 -0.84
CA ARG A 108 14.83 14.35 -2.15
C ARG A 108 13.57 14.87 -2.85
N ARG A 109 13.52 14.73 -4.18
CA ARG A 109 12.26 14.76 -4.95
C ARG A 109 11.14 14.04 -4.18
N ASP A 110 9.96 14.63 -4.18
CA ASP A 110 8.76 14.21 -3.44
C ASP A 110 8.75 14.52 -1.93
N GLY A 111 9.74 15.27 -1.44
CA GLY A 111 9.74 15.83 -0.08
C GLY A 111 9.11 17.23 -0.01
N PHE A 112 8.07 17.38 0.81
CA PHE A 112 7.28 18.61 0.96
C PHE A 112 7.62 19.42 2.24
N GLU A 113 8.91 19.55 2.54
CA GLU A 113 9.37 20.32 3.69
C GLU A 113 9.57 21.80 3.28
N GLY A 114 8.94 22.75 3.99
CA GLY A 114 9.02 24.19 3.68
C GLY A 114 7.84 24.76 2.88
N ASP A 115 7.95 26.04 2.47
CA ASP A 115 6.96 26.73 1.62
C ASP A 115 7.01 26.14 0.21
N TRP A 116 5.85 25.87 -0.38
CA TRP A 116 5.74 25.27 -1.70
C TRP A 116 4.53 25.77 -2.47
N LEU A 117 4.66 25.64 -3.80
CA LEU A 117 3.62 25.85 -4.78
C LEU A 117 3.28 24.54 -5.46
N GLU A 118 2.04 24.43 -5.91
CA GLU A 118 1.55 23.29 -6.66
C GLU A 118 0.61 23.75 -7.76
N ILE A 119 0.74 23.13 -8.93
CA ILE A 119 -0.11 23.33 -10.09
C ILE A 119 -0.76 22.00 -10.41
N ASN A 120 -2.08 22.01 -10.54
CA ASN A 120 -2.82 20.86 -11.05
C ASN A 120 -3.42 21.19 -12.42
N ILE A 121 -3.11 20.37 -13.42
CA ILE A 121 -3.52 20.55 -14.81
C ILE A 121 -4.41 19.37 -15.22
N SER A 122 -5.69 19.62 -15.44
CA SER A 122 -6.61 18.66 -16.07
C SER A 122 -6.65 18.90 -17.57
N SER A 123 -5.66 18.38 -18.29
CA SER A 123 -5.48 18.61 -19.73
C SER A 123 -6.51 17.91 -20.63
N LEU A 124 -7.22 16.90 -20.11
CA LEU A 124 -8.35 16.26 -20.78
C LEU A 124 -9.71 16.90 -20.44
N HIS A 125 -9.74 17.82 -19.46
CA HIS A 125 -10.97 18.45 -18.95
C HIS A 125 -12.06 17.45 -18.51
N ASP A 126 -11.68 16.26 -18.03
CA ASP A 126 -12.62 15.19 -17.70
C ASP A 126 -13.21 15.30 -16.27
N GLN A 127 -12.79 16.34 -15.51
CA GLN A 127 -13.18 16.58 -14.11
C GLN A 127 -12.83 15.45 -13.13
N LEU A 128 -12.01 14.49 -13.56
CA LEU A 128 -11.67 13.29 -12.78
C LEU A 128 -10.16 13.14 -12.60
N THR A 129 -9.39 13.55 -13.61
CA THR A 129 -7.95 13.35 -13.68
C THR A 129 -7.18 14.66 -13.87
N ALA A 130 -6.00 14.73 -13.27
CA ALA A 130 -5.10 15.88 -13.42
C ALA A 130 -3.65 15.47 -13.18
N PHE A 131 -2.73 16.21 -13.79
CA PHE A 131 -1.29 16.14 -13.49
C PHE A 131 -0.95 17.17 -12.42
N SER A 132 -0.22 16.75 -11.38
CA SER A 132 0.28 17.63 -10.32
C SER A 132 1.77 17.86 -10.50
N PHE A 133 2.18 19.12 -10.40
CA PHE A 133 3.57 19.55 -10.35
C PHE A 133 3.73 20.53 -9.19
N ALA A 134 4.62 20.20 -8.25
CA ALA A 134 4.88 20.99 -7.07
C ALA A 134 6.36 21.33 -6.93
N GLY A 135 6.63 22.55 -6.50
CA GLY A 135 7.97 23.09 -6.28
C GLY A 135 8.07 23.79 -4.94
N SER A 136 9.03 23.37 -4.12
CA SER A 136 9.37 24.10 -2.89
C SER A 136 10.29 25.29 -3.18
N VAL A 137 10.32 26.26 -2.26
CA VAL A 137 11.30 27.35 -2.28
C VAL A 137 12.76 26.86 -2.25
N ALA A 138 12.98 25.62 -1.80
CA ALA A 138 14.29 24.97 -1.80
C ALA A 138 14.72 24.40 -3.16
N GLY A 139 13.85 24.45 -4.18
CA GLY A 139 14.07 23.83 -5.48
C GLY A 139 13.81 22.32 -5.49
N VAL A 140 13.21 21.77 -4.43
CA VAL A 140 12.75 20.38 -4.40
C VAL A 140 11.48 20.26 -5.24
N LYS A 141 11.50 19.32 -6.18
CA LYS A 141 10.38 18.97 -7.07
C LYS A 141 9.53 17.87 -6.44
N SER A 142 8.23 17.90 -6.73
CA SER A 142 7.36 16.73 -6.57
C SER A 142 6.31 16.74 -7.67
N ASP A 143 5.82 15.57 -8.03
CA ASP A 143 4.89 15.40 -9.12
C ASP A 143 4.00 14.18 -8.87
N GLY A 144 2.87 14.14 -9.56
CA GLY A 144 1.98 13.01 -9.45
C GLY A 144 0.79 13.06 -10.38
N PHE A 145 0.08 11.95 -10.45
CA PHE A 145 -1.17 11.84 -11.19
C PHE A 145 -2.34 11.77 -10.22
N ILE A 146 -3.33 12.63 -10.43
CA ILE A 146 -4.56 12.69 -9.65
C ILE A 146 -5.65 11.92 -10.39
N SER A 147 -6.36 11.03 -9.70
CA SER A 147 -7.51 10.30 -10.24
C SER A 147 -8.68 10.21 -9.25
N ASP A 148 -9.83 9.68 -9.72
CA ASP A 148 -11.10 9.61 -8.97
C ASP A 148 -11.47 10.94 -8.30
N ASN A 149 -11.37 12.02 -9.06
CA ASN A 149 -11.72 13.38 -8.62
C ASN A 149 -10.97 13.80 -7.33
N GLY A 150 -9.68 13.47 -7.21
CA GLY A 150 -8.84 13.88 -6.08
C GLY A 150 -8.79 12.93 -4.90
N LYS A 151 -9.45 11.76 -4.98
CA LYS A 151 -9.34 10.73 -3.94
C LYS A 151 -8.05 9.93 -4.01
N THR A 152 -7.47 9.80 -5.20
CA THR A 152 -6.23 9.06 -5.41
C THR A 152 -5.16 9.99 -5.98
N TRP A 153 -3.99 9.98 -5.35
CA TRP A 153 -2.82 10.76 -5.73
C TRP A 153 -1.64 9.80 -5.89
N GLU A 154 -1.15 9.65 -7.11
CA GLU A 154 -0.04 8.76 -7.45
C GLU A 154 1.27 9.56 -7.59
N GLY A 155 2.10 9.55 -6.54
CA GLY A 155 3.40 10.26 -6.53
C GLY A 155 4.56 9.52 -7.23
N ASN A 156 4.31 8.38 -7.87
CA ASN A 156 5.38 7.59 -8.50
C ASN A 156 5.58 7.95 -9.98
N TRP A 157 4.68 8.74 -10.56
CA TRP A 157 4.85 9.29 -11.89
C TRP A 157 5.87 10.42 -11.84
N ASN A 158 7.09 10.15 -12.32
CA ASN A 158 8.24 11.04 -12.26
C ASN A 158 8.62 11.61 -13.65
N PRO A 159 7.86 12.57 -14.22
CA PRO A 159 8.13 13.17 -15.52
C PRO A 159 9.41 14.02 -15.53
N ILE A 160 9.91 14.33 -16.73
CA ILE A 160 11.00 15.31 -16.89
C ILE A 160 10.42 16.71 -16.94
N TRP A 161 10.78 17.56 -15.98
CA TRP A 161 10.43 18.98 -15.96
C TRP A 161 11.46 19.78 -15.14
N TYR A 162 11.46 21.09 -15.33
CA TYR A 162 12.46 21.99 -14.79
C TYR A 162 11.83 23.00 -13.83
N LEU A 163 12.54 23.27 -12.74
CA LEU A 163 12.17 24.21 -11.69
C LEU A 163 13.41 25.00 -11.28
N LYS A 164 13.26 26.32 -11.16
CA LYS A 164 14.18 27.16 -10.39
C LYS A 164 13.41 28.12 -9.51
N THR A 165 14.00 28.45 -8.36
CA THR A 165 13.43 29.34 -7.37
C THR A 165 14.46 30.36 -6.91
N ALA A 166 14.00 31.56 -6.60
CA ALA A 166 14.81 32.62 -6.03
C ALA A 166 14.06 33.30 -4.88
N ILE A 167 14.79 33.74 -3.86
CA ILE A 167 14.25 34.55 -2.75
C ILE A 167 14.71 35.98 -2.99
N ASP A 168 13.81 36.95 -2.81
CA ASP A 168 14.11 38.37 -2.89
C ASP A 168 13.39 39.14 -1.76
N LYS A 169 13.47 40.48 -1.81
CA LYS A 169 12.91 41.37 -0.79
C LYS A 169 11.39 41.34 -0.65
N GLU A 170 10.66 40.79 -1.63
CA GLU A 170 9.19 40.72 -1.61
C GLU A 170 8.67 39.32 -1.23
N GLY A 171 9.56 38.33 -1.13
CA GLY A 171 9.24 36.93 -0.84
C GLY A 171 10.07 35.99 -1.71
N TRP A 172 9.42 35.18 -2.54
CA TRP A 172 10.13 34.28 -3.45
C TRP A 172 9.40 34.08 -4.79
N THR A 173 10.16 33.62 -5.78
CA THR A 173 9.72 33.34 -7.13
C THR A 173 10.00 31.90 -7.51
N ALA A 174 9.19 31.38 -8.43
CA ALA A 174 9.42 30.10 -9.07
C ALA A 174 9.20 30.22 -10.57
N GLU A 175 10.08 29.60 -11.35
CA GLU A 175 9.89 29.37 -12.78
C GLU A 175 9.86 27.88 -13.05
N ILE A 176 8.83 27.44 -13.77
CA ILE A 176 8.56 26.04 -14.08
C ILE A 176 8.44 25.90 -15.59
N LYS A 177 9.17 24.94 -16.15
CA LYS A 177 9.08 24.55 -17.56
C LYS A 177 8.69 23.07 -17.65
N ILE A 178 7.53 22.81 -18.23
CA ILE A 178 6.97 21.47 -18.41
C ILE A 178 6.93 21.16 -19.92
N PRO A 179 7.66 20.13 -20.39
CA PRO A 179 7.49 19.65 -21.76
C PRO A 179 6.06 19.17 -21.99
N LEU A 180 5.45 19.61 -23.08
CA LEU A 180 4.10 19.17 -23.47
C LEU A 180 4.04 17.65 -23.68
N SER A 181 5.17 17.00 -24.01
CA SER A 181 5.28 15.53 -24.07
C SER A 181 4.98 14.82 -22.75
N GLN A 182 5.09 15.51 -21.61
CA GLN A 182 4.73 14.95 -20.29
C GLN A 182 3.22 15.01 -20.03
N LEU A 183 2.47 15.83 -20.76
CA LEU A 183 1.04 16.03 -20.58
C LEU A 183 0.27 15.25 -21.66
N LYS A 184 -0.83 14.63 -21.27
CA LYS A 184 -1.74 13.96 -22.21
C LYS A 184 -2.86 14.90 -22.62
N PHE A 185 -2.95 15.28 -23.89
CA PHE A 185 -3.97 16.18 -24.42
C PHE A 185 -4.34 15.82 -25.87
N SER A 186 -5.49 16.26 -26.37
CA SER A 186 -5.88 15.97 -27.76
C SER A 186 -5.20 16.87 -28.77
N ASN A 187 -5.41 16.53 -30.04
CA ASN A 187 -5.02 17.36 -31.17
C ASN A 187 -6.11 18.40 -31.57
N GLU A 188 -7.00 18.79 -30.66
CA GLU A 188 -8.00 19.84 -30.95
C GLU A 188 -7.30 21.20 -31.14
N PRO A 189 -7.67 22.01 -32.15
CA PRO A 189 -7.01 23.29 -32.44
C PRO A 189 -7.07 24.31 -31.31
N ASN A 190 -8.13 24.28 -30.50
CA ASN A 190 -8.32 25.11 -29.32
C ASN A 190 -8.53 24.20 -28.11
N GLN A 191 -7.60 24.23 -27.17
CA GLN A 191 -7.65 23.43 -25.96
C GLN A 191 -8.21 24.26 -24.80
N VAL A 192 -9.04 23.63 -23.95
CA VAL A 192 -9.46 24.17 -22.66
C VAL A 192 -9.06 23.18 -21.58
N TRP A 193 -8.14 23.58 -20.71
CA TRP A 193 -7.65 22.72 -19.63
C TRP A 193 -8.26 23.15 -18.29
N GLY A 194 -8.47 22.20 -17.38
CA GLY A 194 -8.75 22.54 -15.98
C GLY A 194 -7.46 22.97 -15.29
N LEU A 195 -7.51 24.03 -14.48
CA LEU A 195 -6.35 24.57 -13.77
C LEU A 195 -6.70 24.83 -12.30
N GLN A 196 -5.84 24.37 -11.40
CA GLN A 196 -5.80 24.78 -10.01
C GLN A 196 -4.36 25.13 -9.64
N SER A 197 -4.21 26.14 -8.79
CA SER A 197 -2.93 26.50 -8.22
C SER A 197 -3.06 26.66 -6.72
N THR A 198 -2.12 26.06 -5.99
CA THR A 198 -2.10 26.00 -4.53
C THR A 198 -0.78 26.55 -4.02
N ARG A 199 -0.82 27.37 -2.97
CA ARG A 199 0.36 27.65 -2.13
C ARG A 199 0.15 27.06 -0.76
N ARG A 200 1.16 26.40 -0.21
CA ARG A 200 1.22 26.07 1.22
C ARG A 200 2.18 27.00 1.93
N TYR A 201 1.62 27.97 2.64
CA TYR A 201 2.40 28.86 3.46
C TYR A 201 2.86 28.18 4.77
N PHE A 202 4.10 27.71 4.75
CA PHE A 202 4.63 26.80 5.78
C PHE A 202 4.59 27.38 7.20
N ARG A 203 4.93 28.66 7.40
CA ARG A 203 5.06 29.26 8.75
C ARG A 203 3.77 29.22 9.56
N THR A 204 2.59 29.25 8.93
CA THR A 204 1.28 29.20 9.58
C THR A 204 0.49 27.91 9.32
N GLU A 205 1.01 27.05 8.44
CA GLU A 205 0.31 25.86 7.92
C GLU A 205 -1.02 26.28 7.29
N GLU A 206 -0.93 27.29 6.45
CA GLU A 206 -2.04 27.78 5.64
C GLU A 206 -1.90 27.22 4.23
N ARG A 207 -3.03 26.86 3.63
CA ARG A 207 -3.13 26.55 2.20
C ARG A 207 -4.12 27.51 1.58
N SER A 208 -3.72 28.09 0.45
CA SER A 208 -4.56 28.98 -0.32
C SER A 208 -4.63 28.51 -1.77
N LEU A 209 -5.79 28.72 -2.39
CA LEU A 209 -6.12 28.24 -3.72
C LEU A 209 -6.45 29.40 -4.64
N TRP A 210 -6.05 29.29 -5.90
CA TRP A 210 -6.49 30.22 -6.94
C TRP A 210 -7.99 30.09 -7.21
N GLN A 211 -8.47 28.88 -7.53
CA GLN A 211 -9.89 28.58 -7.64
C GLN A 211 -10.39 28.08 -6.28
N ARG A 212 -11.39 28.77 -5.70
CA ARG A 212 -11.97 28.36 -4.42
C ARG A 212 -12.62 26.97 -4.54
N THR A 213 -12.28 26.08 -3.62
CA THR A 213 -12.88 24.75 -3.47
C THR A 213 -13.40 24.60 -2.05
N PRO A 214 -14.71 24.42 -1.82
CA PRO A 214 -15.26 24.19 -0.49
C PRO A 214 -14.75 22.89 0.15
N LEU A 215 -14.60 22.88 1.48
CA LEU A 215 -14.22 21.66 2.22
C LEU A 215 -15.27 20.53 2.13
N ASP A 216 -16.51 20.86 1.82
CA ASP A 216 -17.59 19.89 1.63
C ASP A 216 -17.87 19.53 0.15
N ALA A 217 -17.03 20.00 -0.78
CA ALA A 217 -17.09 19.71 -2.21
C ALA A 217 -17.09 18.21 -2.50
N PRO A 218 -17.67 17.78 -3.65
CA PRO A 218 -17.72 16.36 -4.02
C PRO A 218 -16.37 15.77 -4.46
N GLY A 219 -15.39 16.61 -4.75
CA GLY A 219 -14.01 16.22 -5.04
C GLY A 219 -13.15 17.42 -5.40
N TRP A 220 -11.92 17.15 -5.84
CA TRP A 220 -10.89 18.16 -6.09
C TRP A 220 -10.91 18.66 -7.54
N VAL A 221 -10.76 17.74 -8.50
CA VAL A 221 -10.55 18.05 -9.93
C VAL A 221 -11.79 18.68 -10.57
N SER A 222 -12.99 18.28 -10.16
CA SER A 222 -14.26 18.83 -10.67
C SER A 222 -14.46 20.31 -10.37
N GLU A 223 -13.74 20.83 -9.38
CA GLU A 223 -13.85 22.21 -8.90
C GLU A 223 -12.78 23.14 -9.48
N PHE A 224 -11.94 22.66 -10.42
CA PHE A 224 -10.87 23.47 -11.02
C PHE A 224 -11.41 24.65 -11.83
N GLY A 225 -10.59 25.69 -11.95
CA GLY A 225 -10.79 26.80 -12.89
C GLY A 225 -10.46 26.36 -14.32
N GLU A 226 -10.54 27.29 -15.28
CA GLU A 226 -10.29 27.00 -16.69
C GLU A 226 -9.09 27.78 -17.24
N LEU A 227 -8.25 27.09 -18.01
CA LEU A 227 -7.15 27.65 -18.78
C LEU A 227 -7.53 27.67 -20.27
N HIS A 228 -7.60 28.86 -20.84
CA HIS A 228 -7.98 29.14 -22.23
C HIS A 228 -6.79 29.72 -23.00
N GLY A 229 -6.89 29.77 -24.34
CA GLY A 229 -5.88 30.40 -25.20
C GLY A 229 -4.74 29.48 -25.66
N LEU A 230 -4.79 28.20 -25.30
CA LEU A 230 -3.92 27.14 -25.81
C LEU A 230 -4.35 26.75 -27.23
N LYS A 231 -3.59 27.20 -28.24
CA LYS A 231 -3.92 27.06 -29.65
C LYS A 231 -2.79 26.38 -30.41
N GLY A 232 -3.16 25.50 -31.34
CA GLY A 232 -2.20 24.85 -32.24
C GLY A 232 -1.17 23.95 -31.54
N LEU A 233 -1.49 23.45 -30.34
CA LEU A 233 -0.66 22.47 -29.65
C LEU A 233 -0.69 21.16 -30.43
N SER A 234 0.48 20.67 -30.80
CA SER A 234 0.63 19.37 -31.44
C SER A 234 1.19 18.37 -30.42
N PRO A 235 0.46 17.29 -30.14
CA PRO A 235 0.97 16.24 -29.28
C PRO A 235 2.24 15.59 -29.84
N HIS A 236 3.24 15.41 -28.99
CA HIS A 236 4.51 14.78 -29.36
C HIS A 236 4.55 13.33 -28.86
N ARG A 237 4.83 12.38 -29.76
CA ARG A 237 5.06 10.97 -29.39
C ARG A 237 6.41 10.85 -28.71
N GLN A 238 6.41 10.76 -27.39
CA GLN A 238 7.64 10.60 -26.63
C GLN A 238 8.15 9.16 -26.73
N THR A 239 9.43 9.00 -27.06
CA THR A 239 10.13 7.72 -26.91
C THR A 239 11.27 7.89 -25.93
N GLU A 240 11.22 7.13 -24.84
CA GLU A 240 12.29 7.04 -23.85
C GLU A 240 12.86 5.62 -23.86
N ILE A 241 14.19 5.52 -23.81
CA ILE A 241 14.88 4.24 -23.65
C ILE A 241 15.87 4.41 -22.51
N GLN A 242 15.85 3.48 -21.56
CA GLN A 242 16.67 3.50 -20.36
C GLN A 242 17.34 2.14 -20.16
N PRO A 243 18.50 1.89 -20.80
CA PRO A 243 19.34 0.77 -20.43
C PRO A 243 19.88 0.96 -19.01
N PHE A 244 20.09 -0.15 -18.32
CA PHE A 244 20.78 -0.16 -17.05
C PHE A 244 21.82 -1.27 -16.98
N LEU A 245 22.84 -1.02 -16.16
CA LEU A 245 23.83 -2.00 -15.75
C LEU A 245 23.86 -2.06 -14.23
N LEU A 246 23.83 -3.26 -13.68
CA LEU A 246 23.93 -3.55 -12.26
C LEU A 246 25.11 -4.47 -12.01
N SER A 247 25.99 -4.08 -11.10
CA SER A 247 27.00 -4.96 -10.52
C SER A 247 26.68 -5.17 -9.05
N LYS A 248 26.59 -6.42 -8.61
CA LYS A 248 26.30 -6.83 -7.25
C LYS A 248 27.46 -7.67 -6.73
N PHE A 249 27.93 -7.34 -5.52
CA PHE A 249 28.97 -8.07 -4.81
C PHE A 249 28.43 -8.44 -3.43
N GLU A 250 28.43 -9.73 -3.13
CA GLU A 250 28.01 -10.25 -1.84
C GLU A 250 29.17 -10.84 -1.07
N SER A 251 29.16 -10.64 0.24
CA SER A 251 30.07 -11.25 1.19
C SER A 251 29.29 -11.78 2.37
N TYR A 252 29.44 -13.08 2.64
CA TYR A 252 28.73 -13.79 3.70
C TYR A 252 29.61 -14.84 4.37
N PRO A 253 29.24 -15.36 5.55
CA PRO A 253 29.97 -16.46 6.18
C PRO A 253 29.96 -17.71 5.29
N PRO A 254 31.11 -18.31 4.95
CA PRO A 254 31.14 -19.55 4.19
C PRO A 254 30.56 -20.69 5.04
N GLN A 255 29.79 -21.58 4.40
CA GLN A 255 29.29 -22.80 5.05
C GLN A 255 30.18 -23.98 4.66
N ILE A 256 30.87 -24.56 5.65
CA ILE A 256 31.77 -25.70 5.43
C ILE A 256 30.99 -26.87 4.81
N GLY A 257 31.49 -27.39 3.69
CA GLY A 257 30.86 -28.47 2.93
C GLY A 257 29.78 -28.03 1.93
N ASN A 258 29.25 -26.80 2.04
CA ASN A 258 28.25 -26.28 1.09
C ASN A 258 28.94 -25.66 -0.14
N PRO A 259 28.83 -26.28 -1.34
CA PRO A 259 29.50 -25.76 -2.54
C PRO A 259 28.87 -24.46 -3.07
N PHE A 260 27.67 -24.10 -2.61
CA PHE A 260 26.92 -22.93 -3.06
C PHE A 260 27.09 -21.72 -2.14
N LYS A 261 27.68 -21.90 -0.95
CA LYS A 261 27.91 -20.82 0.02
C LYS A 261 29.39 -20.72 0.37
N THR A 262 30.19 -20.29 -0.61
CA THR A 262 31.66 -20.16 -0.54
C THR A 262 32.13 -18.88 0.16
N GLY A 263 31.22 -17.95 0.44
CA GLY A 263 31.45 -16.74 1.23
C GLY A 263 31.55 -15.45 0.43
N LYS A 264 31.65 -15.53 -0.90
CA LYS A 264 31.63 -14.37 -1.80
C LYS A 264 30.94 -14.72 -3.12
N GLU A 265 30.21 -13.76 -3.66
CA GLU A 265 29.49 -13.89 -4.93
C GLU A 265 29.53 -12.57 -5.68
N MET A 266 29.62 -12.63 -7.00
CA MET A 266 29.63 -11.44 -7.85
C MET A 266 28.72 -11.68 -9.04
N ASP A 267 27.73 -10.82 -9.19
CA ASP A 267 26.75 -10.87 -10.27
C ASP A 267 26.83 -9.60 -11.10
N LEU A 268 26.73 -9.78 -12.42
CA LEU A 268 26.56 -8.70 -13.36
C LEU A 268 25.22 -8.91 -14.06
N ASN A 269 24.36 -7.91 -14.00
CA ASN A 269 23.05 -7.93 -14.63
C ASN A 269 22.83 -6.67 -15.46
N GLY A 270 22.03 -6.77 -16.53
CA GLY A 270 21.70 -5.65 -17.39
C GLY A 270 20.36 -5.86 -18.04
N GLY A 271 19.66 -4.75 -18.26
CA GLY A 271 18.34 -4.76 -18.85
C GLY A 271 18.03 -3.44 -19.53
N LEU A 272 16.82 -3.35 -20.08
CA LEU A 272 16.39 -2.20 -20.83
C LEU A 272 14.92 -1.92 -20.53
N ASP A 273 14.65 -0.69 -20.11
CA ASP A 273 13.30 -0.15 -19.99
C ASP A 273 13.04 0.79 -21.17
N ALA A 274 11.81 0.80 -21.68
CA ALA A 274 11.40 1.69 -22.74
C ALA A 274 9.97 2.20 -22.50
N LYS A 275 9.73 3.47 -22.86
CA LYS A 275 8.42 4.12 -22.78
C LYS A 275 8.13 4.83 -24.09
N ILE A 276 7.07 4.42 -24.77
CA ILE A 276 6.74 4.86 -26.12
C ILE A 276 5.29 5.37 -26.13
N GLY A 277 5.10 6.62 -26.53
CA GLY A 277 3.77 7.17 -26.82
C GLY A 277 3.19 6.55 -28.09
N LEU A 278 2.18 5.69 -27.96
CA LEU A 278 1.46 5.11 -29.12
C LEU A 278 0.50 6.13 -29.73
N SER A 279 -0.19 6.87 -28.87
CA SER A 279 -0.98 8.05 -29.17
C SER A 279 -0.75 9.09 -28.09
N ASN A 280 -1.52 10.18 -28.11
CA ASN A 280 -1.38 11.27 -27.15
C ASN A 280 -1.96 10.88 -25.78
N GLU A 281 -2.75 9.81 -25.76
CA GLU A 281 -3.49 9.31 -24.62
C GLU A 281 -2.93 7.96 -24.13
N LEU A 282 -2.39 7.15 -25.05
CA LEU A 282 -1.92 5.78 -24.83
C LEU A 282 -0.39 5.67 -24.82
N THR A 283 0.14 5.02 -23.79
CA THR A 283 1.58 4.78 -23.63
C THR A 283 1.86 3.28 -23.57
N LEU A 284 2.88 2.83 -24.31
CA LEU A 284 3.48 1.51 -24.21
C LEU A 284 4.74 1.59 -23.33
N ASN A 285 4.72 0.91 -22.19
CA ASN A 285 5.91 0.69 -21.37
C ASN A 285 6.39 -0.74 -21.60
N MET A 286 7.69 -0.92 -21.80
CA MET A 286 8.31 -2.22 -21.99
C MET A 286 9.52 -2.34 -21.08
N THR A 287 9.79 -3.56 -20.63
CA THR A 287 11.00 -3.89 -19.89
C THR A 287 11.52 -5.25 -20.33
N ILE A 288 12.83 -5.36 -20.45
CA ILE A 288 13.55 -6.59 -20.76
C ILE A 288 14.52 -6.84 -19.62
N ASN A 289 14.42 -8.01 -19.01
CA ASN A 289 15.21 -8.40 -17.84
C ASN A 289 15.25 -7.29 -16.76
N PRO A 290 14.10 -6.80 -16.25
CA PRO A 290 14.07 -5.72 -15.27
C PRO A 290 14.84 -6.09 -14.01
N ASP A 291 15.58 -5.11 -13.47
CA ASP A 291 16.11 -5.16 -12.12
C ASP A 291 15.33 -4.25 -11.19
N PHE A 292 14.86 -4.83 -10.09
CA PHE A 292 14.11 -4.15 -9.04
C PHE A 292 14.89 -3.97 -7.74
N GLY A 293 16.20 -4.24 -7.74
CA GLY A 293 17.08 -4.11 -6.56
C GLY A 293 17.19 -2.69 -5.99
N GLN A 294 16.69 -1.66 -6.68
CA GLN A 294 16.60 -0.27 -6.20
C GLN A 294 15.49 -0.04 -5.17
N VAL A 295 14.61 -1.01 -4.99
CA VAL A 295 13.46 -0.90 -4.10
C VAL A 295 13.89 -1.20 -2.67
N GLU A 296 13.51 -0.32 -1.74
CA GLU A 296 13.64 -0.57 -0.30
C GLU A 296 13.08 -1.96 0.06
N ALA A 297 13.91 -2.79 0.72
CA ALA A 297 13.51 -4.12 1.18
C ALA A 297 12.23 -4.06 2.03
N ASP A 298 11.36 -5.05 1.85
CA ASP A 298 10.09 -5.11 2.57
C ASP A 298 10.32 -5.18 4.10
N PRO A 299 9.50 -4.50 4.93
CA PRO A 299 9.66 -4.55 6.38
C PRO A 299 9.64 -5.99 6.93
N ALA A 300 10.42 -6.23 7.98
CA ALA A 300 10.38 -7.50 8.70
C ALA A 300 8.99 -7.71 9.32
N ALA A 301 8.35 -8.86 9.05
CA ALA A 301 7.07 -9.20 9.63
C ALA A 301 6.92 -10.71 9.81
N ILE A 302 6.24 -11.12 10.88
CA ILE A 302 5.91 -12.52 11.19
C ILE A 302 4.39 -12.63 11.29
N ALA A 303 3.80 -13.57 10.53
CA ALA A 303 2.40 -13.92 10.62
C ALA A 303 2.25 -15.27 11.33
N LEU A 304 1.67 -15.27 12.54
CA LEU A 304 1.39 -16.49 13.32
C LEU A 304 0.01 -17.08 13.02
N ASP A 305 -0.83 -16.36 12.28
CA ASP A 305 -2.17 -16.79 11.87
C ASP A 305 -2.14 -17.69 10.62
N GLY A 306 -0.98 -17.82 9.97
CA GLY A 306 -0.76 -18.63 8.76
C GLY A 306 -1.18 -17.95 7.46
N PHE A 307 -1.71 -16.73 7.50
CA PHE A 307 -2.09 -16.00 6.30
C PHE A 307 -0.90 -15.26 5.67
N GLN A 308 -0.96 -15.06 4.36
CA GLN A 308 0.02 -14.27 3.63
C GLN A 308 -0.07 -12.78 4.01
N ILE A 309 1.07 -12.12 4.10
CA ILE A 309 1.19 -10.66 4.31
C ILE A 309 1.11 -9.94 2.95
N TYR A 310 0.32 -8.86 2.91
CA TYR A 310 0.27 -7.96 1.76
C TYR A 310 1.43 -6.97 1.80
N PHE A 311 2.20 -6.88 0.72
CA PHE A 311 3.26 -5.88 0.56
C PHE A 311 2.91 -4.95 -0.59
N GLN A 312 3.00 -3.64 -0.37
CA GLN A 312 2.73 -2.66 -1.42
C GLN A 312 3.72 -2.80 -2.57
N GLU A 313 3.27 -2.67 -3.82
CA GLU A 313 4.17 -2.62 -4.97
C GLU A 313 5.02 -1.35 -4.95
N ARG A 314 6.33 -1.50 -5.19
CA ARG A 314 7.30 -0.40 -5.17
C ARG A 314 8.14 -0.32 -6.45
N ARG A 315 8.01 -1.30 -7.35
CA ARG A 315 8.74 -1.37 -8.62
C ARG A 315 8.17 -0.37 -9.63
N PRO A 316 8.96 0.57 -10.17
CA PRO A 316 8.45 1.66 -11.02
C PRO A 316 7.55 1.19 -12.18
N PHE A 317 7.97 0.14 -12.90
CA PHE A 317 7.19 -0.44 -14.00
C PHE A 317 5.75 -0.82 -13.60
N PHE A 318 5.55 -1.36 -12.40
CA PHE A 318 4.23 -1.81 -11.94
C PHE A 318 3.43 -0.71 -11.22
N VAL A 319 4.08 0.32 -10.68
CA VAL A 319 3.36 1.40 -9.99
C VAL A 319 2.89 2.51 -10.94
N GLU A 320 3.58 2.73 -12.05
CA GLU A 320 3.14 3.73 -13.03
C GLU A 320 1.77 3.35 -13.63
N ASN A 321 0.81 4.29 -13.66
CA ASN A 321 -0.58 4.06 -14.11
C ASN A 321 -1.26 2.88 -13.39
N ARG A 322 -0.91 2.62 -12.12
CA ARG A 322 -1.49 1.51 -11.35
C ARG A 322 -2.99 1.65 -11.21
N ASN A 323 -3.52 2.87 -11.05
CA ASN A 323 -4.96 3.15 -11.01
C ASN A 323 -5.80 2.55 -12.14
N ILE A 324 -5.24 2.32 -13.34
CA ILE A 324 -5.95 1.67 -14.43
C ILE A 324 -6.10 0.17 -14.15
N PHE A 325 -5.07 -0.46 -13.60
CA PHE A 325 -5.08 -1.91 -13.33
C PHE A 325 -5.58 -2.26 -11.93
N ASP A 326 -5.69 -1.27 -11.05
CA ASP A 326 -6.14 -1.44 -9.68
C ASP A 326 -7.62 -1.83 -9.67
N TYR A 327 -7.89 -3.07 -9.25
CA TYR A 327 -9.23 -3.62 -9.13
C TYR A 327 -9.40 -4.21 -7.74
N ALA A 328 -9.42 -3.32 -6.76
CA ALA A 328 -9.70 -3.66 -5.39
C ALA A 328 -11.18 -4.05 -5.23
N PHE A 329 -11.44 -5.12 -4.49
CA PHE A 329 -12.79 -5.55 -4.15
C PHE A 329 -12.88 -5.86 -2.65
N ALA A 330 -14.11 -6.11 -2.19
CA ALA A 330 -14.37 -6.46 -0.81
C ALA A 330 -13.88 -5.42 0.22
N SER A 331 -14.24 -4.16 0.00
CA SER A 331 -13.84 -3.00 0.82
C SER A 331 -12.33 -2.79 0.89
N ASP A 332 -11.66 -2.85 -0.27
CA ASP A 332 -10.23 -2.59 -0.48
C ASP A 332 -9.27 -3.55 0.27
N GLN A 333 -9.75 -4.74 0.61
CA GLN A 333 -8.96 -5.76 1.32
C GLN A 333 -8.28 -6.76 0.39
N ASP A 334 -8.86 -7.01 -0.77
CA ASP A 334 -8.41 -7.98 -1.76
C ASP A 334 -8.33 -7.31 -3.14
N ASN A 335 -7.50 -7.84 -4.03
CA ASN A 335 -7.25 -7.24 -5.34
C ASN A 335 -7.14 -8.32 -6.42
N LEU A 336 -7.79 -8.11 -7.57
CA LEU A 336 -7.67 -9.00 -8.73
C LEU A 336 -6.27 -8.95 -9.35
N PHE A 337 -5.57 -7.84 -9.19
CA PHE A 337 -4.21 -7.68 -9.70
C PHE A 337 -3.24 -7.28 -8.58
N TYR A 338 -2.34 -8.19 -8.25
CA TYR A 338 -1.26 -8.04 -7.30
C TYR A 338 0.07 -8.31 -7.98
N SER A 339 0.66 -7.27 -8.56
CA SER A 339 1.87 -7.36 -9.40
C SER A 339 3.07 -8.02 -8.72
N ARG A 340 3.16 -8.02 -7.38
CA ARG A 340 4.18 -8.74 -6.59
C ARG A 340 4.17 -10.26 -6.81
N ARG A 341 3.11 -10.83 -7.42
CA ARG A 341 3.08 -12.22 -7.90
C ARG A 341 4.06 -12.46 -9.05
N ILE A 342 4.31 -11.44 -9.88
CA ILE A 342 5.22 -11.52 -11.03
C ILE A 342 6.65 -11.30 -10.53
N GLY A 343 7.51 -12.30 -10.71
CA GLY A 343 8.90 -12.29 -10.24
C GLY A 343 9.06 -12.60 -8.74
N ARG A 344 8.07 -13.26 -8.13
CA ARG A 344 8.13 -13.72 -6.73
C ARG A 344 9.21 -14.79 -6.51
N ASN A 345 9.55 -15.07 -5.25
CA ASN A 345 10.36 -16.23 -4.87
C ASN A 345 9.73 -17.54 -5.41
N PRO A 346 10.54 -18.50 -5.90
CA PRO A 346 10.04 -19.79 -6.36
C PRO A 346 9.16 -20.49 -5.32
N GLN A 347 8.02 -21.03 -5.76
CA GLN A 347 7.03 -21.59 -4.84
C GLN A 347 7.31 -23.03 -4.39
N ILE A 348 8.10 -23.77 -5.16
CA ILE A 348 8.35 -25.19 -4.91
C ILE A 348 9.73 -25.36 -4.30
N TYR A 349 9.79 -26.09 -3.19
CA TYR A 349 11.05 -26.55 -2.63
C TYR A 349 11.38 -27.96 -3.16
N PRO A 350 12.60 -28.24 -3.64
CA PRO A 350 12.94 -29.55 -4.15
C PRO A 350 12.99 -30.59 -3.01
N SER A 351 12.51 -31.81 -3.29
CA SER A 351 12.70 -32.94 -2.37
C SER A 351 14.20 -33.23 -2.15
N THR A 352 14.61 -33.49 -0.92
CA THR A 352 16.02 -33.66 -0.56
C THR A 352 16.22 -34.89 0.32
N ALA A 353 17.35 -35.58 0.13
CA ALA A 353 17.83 -36.59 1.07
C ALA A 353 18.52 -35.93 2.28
N GLY A 354 18.68 -36.67 3.39
CA GLY A 354 19.48 -36.22 4.54
C GLY A 354 20.91 -35.89 4.11
N ASN A 355 21.44 -34.73 4.53
CA ASN A 355 22.75 -34.16 4.18
C ASN A 355 22.91 -33.64 2.73
N SER A 356 21.86 -33.08 2.13
CA SER A 356 21.98 -32.35 0.84
C SER A 356 22.09 -30.83 1.02
N TYR A 357 22.74 -30.16 0.06
CA TYR A 357 22.74 -28.70 -0.07
C TYR A 357 21.87 -28.28 -1.24
N VAL A 358 21.07 -27.23 -1.06
CA VAL A 358 20.19 -26.70 -2.11
C VAL A 358 20.56 -25.25 -2.39
N ASN A 359 20.82 -24.92 -3.65
CA ASN A 359 20.87 -23.55 -4.13
C ASN A 359 19.54 -23.22 -4.79
N LEU A 360 18.72 -22.42 -4.11
CA LEU A 360 17.42 -21.97 -4.59
C LEU A 360 17.55 -20.51 -5.04
N PRO A 361 17.07 -20.14 -6.25
CA PRO A 361 17.00 -18.74 -6.65
C PRO A 361 16.16 -17.91 -5.66
N GLU A 362 16.62 -16.71 -5.35
CA GLU A 362 15.91 -15.81 -4.42
C GLU A 362 14.63 -15.22 -5.04
N SER A 363 14.57 -15.10 -6.36
CA SER A 363 13.42 -14.58 -7.10
C SER A 363 13.30 -15.26 -8.46
N THR A 364 12.11 -15.19 -9.05
CA THR A 364 11.88 -15.65 -10.42
C THR A 364 12.23 -14.55 -11.40
N SER A 365 13.05 -14.84 -12.40
CA SER A 365 13.48 -13.83 -13.36
C SER A 365 12.33 -13.46 -14.30
N ILE A 366 12.10 -12.15 -14.48
CA ILE A 366 11.16 -11.66 -15.50
C ILE A 366 11.95 -11.54 -16.80
N LEU A 367 11.57 -12.31 -17.82
CA LEU A 367 12.24 -12.24 -19.14
C LEU A 367 11.92 -10.92 -19.82
N GLY A 368 10.67 -10.49 -19.72
CA GLY A 368 10.21 -9.19 -20.15
C GLY A 368 8.75 -8.96 -19.82
N ALA A 369 8.34 -7.70 -19.85
CA ALA A 369 6.96 -7.30 -19.69
C ALA A 369 6.65 -6.09 -20.58
N ALA A 370 5.40 -6.03 -21.06
CA ALA A 370 4.88 -4.91 -21.83
C ALA A 370 3.54 -4.47 -21.25
N LYS A 371 3.31 -3.17 -21.22
CA LYS A 371 2.12 -2.56 -20.65
C LYS A 371 1.64 -1.40 -21.51
N VAL A 372 0.48 -1.53 -22.12
CA VAL A 372 -0.22 -0.43 -22.83
C VAL A 372 -1.27 0.14 -21.90
N SER A 373 -1.21 1.44 -21.62
CA SER A 373 -2.19 2.06 -20.73
C SER A 373 -2.45 3.52 -21.03
N GLY A 374 -3.69 3.96 -20.84
CA GLY A 374 -4.05 5.36 -20.96
C GLY A 374 -5.55 5.65 -20.91
N LYS A 375 -5.90 6.93 -20.97
CA LYS A 375 -7.28 7.42 -20.94
C LYS A 375 -7.52 8.38 -22.10
N THR A 376 -8.50 8.05 -22.93
CA THR A 376 -8.92 8.87 -24.08
C THR A 376 -9.87 9.98 -23.65
N GLN A 377 -9.92 11.07 -24.42
CA GLN A 377 -10.85 12.18 -24.16
C GLN A 377 -12.32 11.79 -24.19
N ASN A 378 -12.67 10.82 -25.03
CA ASN A 378 -14.04 10.31 -25.08
C ASN A 378 -14.42 9.52 -23.82
N GLY A 379 -13.53 9.37 -22.83
CA GLY A 379 -13.81 8.72 -21.55
C GLY A 379 -13.51 7.22 -21.52
N TRP A 380 -12.79 6.66 -22.51
CA TRP A 380 -12.30 5.29 -22.41
C TRP A 380 -10.98 5.24 -21.65
N SER A 381 -10.90 4.40 -20.62
CA SER A 381 -9.64 4.01 -19.97
C SER A 381 -9.30 2.58 -20.37
N LEU A 382 -8.09 2.36 -20.85
CA LEU A 382 -7.59 1.08 -21.35
C LEU A 382 -6.29 0.72 -20.65
N GLY A 383 -6.16 -0.53 -20.22
CA GLY A 383 -4.93 -1.07 -19.67
C GLY A 383 -4.75 -2.51 -20.15
N ILE A 384 -3.61 -2.84 -20.74
CA ILE A 384 -3.20 -4.19 -21.10
C ILE A 384 -1.79 -4.38 -20.58
N LEU A 385 -1.55 -5.46 -19.83
CA LEU A 385 -0.24 -5.85 -19.33
C LEU A 385 -0.01 -7.31 -19.67
N GLU A 386 1.17 -7.59 -20.23
CA GLU A 386 1.65 -8.93 -20.54
C GLU A 386 3.04 -9.08 -19.93
N SER A 387 3.30 -10.21 -19.26
CA SER A 387 4.61 -10.52 -18.68
C SER A 387 4.93 -11.99 -18.82
N LEU A 388 6.21 -12.30 -19.02
CA LEU A 388 6.74 -13.66 -19.09
C LEU A 388 7.88 -13.84 -18.08
N THR A 389 7.80 -14.89 -17.27
CA THR A 389 8.87 -15.27 -16.34
C THR A 389 9.57 -16.55 -16.79
N SER A 390 10.86 -16.67 -16.48
CA SER A 390 11.67 -17.85 -16.77
C SER A 390 11.21 -19.06 -15.95
N ALA A 391 11.53 -20.24 -16.47
CA ALA A 391 11.57 -21.45 -15.66
C ALA A 391 12.80 -21.39 -14.75
N GLU A 392 12.58 -21.47 -13.43
CA GLU A 392 13.64 -21.45 -12.43
C GLU A 392 13.97 -22.84 -11.92
N TYR A 393 15.24 -23.05 -11.63
CA TYR A 393 15.74 -24.34 -11.21
C TYR A 393 16.60 -24.20 -9.96
N ALA A 394 16.37 -25.09 -9.01
CA ALA A 394 17.27 -25.29 -7.88
C ALA A 394 18.35 -26.32 -8.21
N ASP A 395 19.58 -26.01 -7.85
CA ASP A 395 20.68 -26.96 -7.87
C ASP A 395 20.73 -27.70 -6.52
N VAL A 396 20.56 -29.01 -6.55
CA VAL A 396 20.62 -29.87 -5.36
C VAL A 396 21.90 -30.69 -5.42
N LYS A 397 22.74 -30.55 -4.40
CA LYS A 397 23.95 -31.35 -4.19
C LYS A 397 23.69 -32.38 -3.09
N GLU A 398 23.70 -33.65 -3.44
CA GLU A 398 23.72 -34.77 -2.50
C GLU A 398 25.14 -35.35 -2.42
N VAL A 399 25.34 -36.30 -1.49
CA VAL A 399 26.66 -36.91 -1.22
C VAL A 399 27.36 -37.37 -2.51
N ASN A 400 26.64 -38.06 -3.40
CA ASN A 400 27.19 -38.64 -4.63
C ASN A 400 26.54 -38.12 -5.93
N SER A 401 25.63 -37.15 -5.86
CA SER A 401 24.89 -36.68 -7.04
C SER A 401 24.77 -35.15 -7.05
N LYS A 402 24.67 -34.55 -8.23
CA LYS A 402 24.17 -33.18 -8.40
C LYS A 402 22.99 -33.27 -9.36
N ARG A 403 21.84 -32.74 -8.95
CA ARG A 403 20.65 -32.69 -9.81
C ARG A 403 20.09 -31.28 -9.88
N ARG A 404 19.44 -30.98 -11.00
CA ARG A 404 18.73 -29.73 -11.21
C ARG A 404 17.22 -30.00 -11.13
N SER A 405 16.51 -29.26 -10.28
CA SER A 405 15.08 -29.45 -10.04
C SER A 405 14.32 -28.21 -10.48
N LEU A 406 13.27 -28.36 -11.29
CA LEU A 406 12.39 -27.26 -11.62
C LEU A 406 11.63 -26.82 -10.36
N VAL A 407 11.74 -25.54 -10.00
CA VAL A 407 11.13 -24.96 -8.77
C VAL A 407 10.11 -23.86 -9.08
N GLU A 408 10.20 -23.26 -10.27
CA GLU A 408 9.16 -22.38 -10.81
C GLU A 408 9.05 -22.65 -12.31
N PRO A 409 7.86 -22.96 -12.86
CA PRO A 409 7.68 -23.15 -14.29
C PRO A 409 7.72 -21.81 -15.04
N LEU A 410 8.01 -21.89 -16.34
CA LEU A 410 7.81 -20.75 -17.25
C LEU A 410 6.34 -20.35 -17.20
N THR A 411 6.08 -19.08 -16.87
CA THR A 411 4.74 -18.59 -16.58
C THR A 411 4.46 -17.31 -17.34
N ASN A 412 3.30 -17.29 -17.99
CA ASN A 412 2.72 -16.13 -18.64
C ASN A 412 1.68 -15.49 -17.73
N TYR A 413 1.72 -14.16 -17.63
CA TYR A 413 0.80 -13.34 -16.85
C TYR A 413 0.20 -12.26 -17.75
N PHE A 414 -1.13 -12.26 -17.87
CA PHE A 414 -1.89 -11.30 -18.66
C PHE A 414 -2.93 -10.59 -17.80
N VAL A 415 -3.06 -9.28 -17.98
CA VAL A 415 -4.13 -8.47 -17.39
C VAL A 415 -4.64 -7.49 -18.43
N THR A 416 -5.96 -7.38 -18.55
CA THR A 416 -6.61 -6.35 -19.34
C THR A 416 -7.73 -5.68 -18.56
N ARG A 417 -7.87 -4.37 -18.76
CA ARG A 417 -8.88 -3.52 -18.16
C ARG A 417 -9.43 -2.60 -19.24
N VAL A 418 -10.75 -2.50 -19.30
CA VAL A 418 -11.45 -1.46 -20.03
C VAL A 418 -12.48 -0.79 -19.14
N GLN A 419 -12.54 0.53 -19.18
CA GLN A 419 -13.57 1.31 -18.49
C GLN A 419 -14.06 2.44 -19.41
N LYS A 420 -15.35 2.74 -19.31
CA LYS A 420 -15.99 3.83 -20.03
C LYS A 420 -16.69 4.78 -19.06
N ASP A 421 -16.29 6.04 -19.10
CA ASP A 421 -17.01 7.13 -18.47
C ASP A 421 -18.16 7.60 -19.36
N LEU A 422 -19.31 7.85 -18.74
CA LEU A 422 -20.59 8.23 -19.35
C LEU A 422 -21.23 9.38 -18.56
N ASN A 423 -22.23 10.03 -19.15
CA ASN A 423 -23.08 11.01 -18.45
C ASN A 423 -22.26 12.16 -17.83
N ASN A 424 -21.39 12.78 -18.62
CA ASN A 424 -20.45 13.82 -18.20
C ASN A 424 -19.63 13.39 -16.97
N HIS A 425 -19.06 12.19 -17.03
CA HIS A 425 -18.20 11.61 -15.99
C HIS A 425 -18.88 11.39 -14.62
N ASN A 426 -20.22 11.35 -14.59
CA ASN A 426 -20.97 10.96 -13.40
C ASN A 426 -21.15 9.45 -13.29
N THR A 427 -21.09 8.74 -14.43
CA THR A 427 -21.24 7.28 -14.49
C THR A 427 -19.98 6.67 -15.07
N TYR A 428 -19.52 5.55 -14.54
CA TYR A 428 -18.56 4.69 -15.22
C TYR A 428 -19.03 3.24 -15.20
N ILE A 429 -18.63 2.49 -16.22
CA ILE A 429 -18.80 1.04 -16.31
C ILE A 429 -17.47 0.46 -16.80
N GLY A 430 -17.01 -0.63 -16.22
CA GLY A 430 -15.81 -1.29 -16.68
C GLY A 430 -15.83 -2.81 -16.56
N ALA A 431 -14.87 -3.43 -17.21
CA ALA A 431 -14.54 -4.84 -17.07
C ALA A 431 -13.04 -5.04 -16.88
N VAL A 432 -12.65 -6.08 -16.16
CA VAL A 432 -11.26 -6.53 -16.00
C VAL A 432 -11.17 -8.02 -16.28
N PHE A 433 -10.04 -8.47 -16.81
CA PHE A 433 -9.74 -9.87 -17.00
C PHE A 433 -8.26 -10.13 -16.72
N THR A 434 -7.97 -11.24 -16.04
CA THR A 434 -6.63 -11.68 -15.70
C THR A 434 -6.48 -13.15 -16.11
N ALA A 435 -5.31 -13.51 -16.62
CA ALA A 435 -4.97 -14.88 -16.96
C ALA A 435 -3.54 -15.18 -16.51
N THR A 436 -3.35 -16.38 -15.96
CA THR A 436 -2.04 -16.96 -15.68
C THR A 436 -1.97 -18.32 -16.34
N ASN A 437 -0.93 -18.56 -17.14
CA ASN A 437 -0.74 -19.83 -17.84
C ASN A 437 0.68 -20.35 -17.59
N ARG A 438 0.80 -21.61 -17.17
CA ARG A 438 2.10 -22.21 -16.81
C ARG A 438 2.46 -23.37 -17.72
N LYS A 439 3.73 -23.45 -18.10
CA LYS A 439 4.31 -24.63 -18.75
C LYS A 439 4.88 -25.58 -17.71
N GLN A 440 4.07 -26.55 -17.28
CA GLN A 440 4.39 -27.44 -16.16
C GLN A 440 5.00 -28.79 -16.57
N ASN A 441 5.64 -29.43 -15.61
CA ASN A 441 6.03 -30.85 -15.58
C ASN A 441 5.27 -31.57 -14.44
N GLU A 442 5.50 -32.86 -14.22
CA GLU A 442 4.78 -33.63 -13.18
C GLU A 442 4.91 -33.02 -11.77
N ILE A 443 6.11 -32.60 -11.38
CA ILE A 443 6.37 -32.01 -10.06
C ILE A 443 5.57 -30.71 -9.90
N THR A 444 5.71 -29.78 -10.84
CA THR A 444 5.02 -28.47 -10.77
C THR A 444 3.52 -28.60 -10.93
N ALA A 445 3.03 -29.55 -11.74
CA ALA A 445 1.61 -29.83 -11.91
C ALA A 445 0.96 -30.36 -10.63
N SER A 446 1.72 -31.05 -9.77
CA SER A 446 1.18 -31.57 -8.51
C SER A 446 0.97 -30.49 -7.43
N SER A 447 1.69 -29.37 -7.52
CA SER A 447 1.76 -28.32 -6.49
C SER A 447 1.15 -26.98 -6.92
N LEU A 448 1.11 -26.68 -8.21
CA LEU A 448 0.66 -25.38 -8.74
C LEU A 448 -0.50 -25.56 -9.72
N HIS A 449 -1.37 -24.56 -9.80
CA HIS A 449 -2.38 -24.48 -10.86
C HIS A 449 -1.72 -24.43 -12.24
N SER A 450 -2.29 -25.15 -13.21
CA SER A 450 -1.85 -25.10 -14.61
C SER A 450 -2.27 -23.79 -15.27
N ALA A 451 -3.46 -23.29 -14.91
CA ALA A 451 -3.95 -21.99 -15.33
C ALA A 451 -4.92 -21.39 -14.30
N ALA A 452 -5.03 -20.07 -14.30
CA ALA A 452 -6.03 -19.35 -13.52
C ALA A 452 -6.55 -18.16 -14.31
N TYR A 453 -7.88 -18.02 -14.30
CA TYR A 453 -8.59 -16.95 -14.98
C TYR A 453 -9.47 -16.23 -13.97
N SER A 454 -9.40 -14.91 -13.92
CA SER A 454 -10.36 -14.13 -13.14
C SER A 454 -10.87 -12.96 -13.96
N GLY A 455 -12.17 -12.69 -13.90
CA GLY A 455 -12.82 -11.57 -14.58
C GLY A 455 -13.73 -10.81 -13.63
N GLY A 456 -14.00 -9.55 -13.94
CA GLY A 456 -14.90 -8.73 -13.13
C GLY A 456 -15.55 -7.59 -13.90
N PHE A 457 -16.69 -7.13 -13.38
CA PHE A 457 -17.43 -5.97 -13.85
C PHE A 457 -17.64 -4.99 -12.72
N ASP A 458 -17.47 -3.71 -12.99
CA ASP A 458 -17.65 -2.64 -12.01
C ASP A 458 -18.41 -1.46 -12.61
N PHE A 459 -19.06 -0.71 -11.72
CA PHE A 459 -19.79 0.48 -12.09
C PHE A 459 -19.81 1.48 -10.94
N GLY A 460 -19.97 2.74 -11.29
CA GLY A 460 -20.25 3.82 -10.35
C GLY A 460 -21.18 4.83 -10.97
N HIS A 461 -22.10 5.37 -10.20
CA HIS A 461 -23.01 6.43 -10.61
C HIS A 461 -23.14 7.48 -9.52
N ASN A 462 -23.05 8.75 -9.91
CA ASN A 462 -23.19 9.92 -9.07
C ASN A 462 -24.42 10.73 -9.47
N TRP A 463 -25.18 11.25 -8.49
CA TRP A 463 -26.33 12.12 -8.74
C TRP A 463 -26.33 13.35 -7.84
N LYS A 464 -27.14 14.36 -8.22
CA LYS A 464 -27.25 15.66 -7.55
C LYS A 464 -25.89 16.32 -7.35
N ASN A 465 -25.17 16.58 -8.45
CA ASN A 465 -23.82 17.17 -8.44
C ASN A 465 -22.83 16.37 -7.57
N ARG A 466 -22.80 15.04 -7.77
CA ARG A 466 -21.91 14.12 -7.04
C ARG A 466 -22.08 14.11 -5.51
N LYS A 467 -23.24 14.55 -5.02
CA LYS A 467 -23.61 14.48 -3.60
C LYS A 467 -23.79 13.07 -3.09
N TYR A 468 -24.45 12.25 -3.90
CA TYR A 468 -24.75 10.86 -3.61
C TYR A 468 -24.15 9.98 -4.68
N TYR A 469 -23.79 8.76 -4.29
CA TYR A 469 -23.21 7.78 -5.18
C TYR A 469 -23.72 6.37 -4.88
N LEU A 470 -23.69 5.55 -5.93
CA LEU A 470 -23.81 4.10 -5.89
C LEU A 470 -22.65 3.54 -6.69
N LYS A 471 -21.85 2.65 -6.11
CA LYS A 471 -20.77 1.95 -6.81
C LYS A 471 -20.80 0.47 -6.44
N GLY A 472 -20.30 -0.36 -7.34
CA GLY A 472 -20.18 -1.78 -7.05
C GLY A 472 -19.29 -2.51 -8.04
N ASN A 473 -18.87 -3.70 -7.64
CA ASN A 473 -18.14 -4.64 -8.47
C ASN A 473 -18.58 -6.08 -8.20
N ALA A 474 -18.42 -6.93 -9.20
CA ALA A 474 -18.61 -8.37 -9.12
C ALA A 474 -17.48 -9.07 -9.88
N ILE A 475 -16.92 -10.10 -9.27
CA ILE A 475 -15.78 -10.84 -9.80
C ILE A 475 -16.09 -12.33 -9.84
N PHE A 476 -15.41 -13.01 -10.75
CA PHE A 476 -15.46 -14.46 -10.94
C PHE A 476 -14.04 -14.96 -11.15
N SER A 477 -13.76 -16.14 -10.61
CA SER A 477 -12.48 -16.84 -10.74
C SER A 477 -12.72 -18.25 -11.22
N HIS A 478 -11.77 -18.78 -11.98
CA HIS A 478 -11.73 -20.16 -12.42
C HIS A 478 -10.27 -20.63 -12.46
N VAL A 479 -9.91 -21.52 -11.54
CA VAL A 479 -8.56 -22.11 -11.48
C VAL A 479 -8.59 -23.56 -11.97
N LEU A 480 -7.54 -23.95 -12.68
CA LEU A 480 -7.35 -25.27 -13.28
C LEU A 480 -6.06 -25.90 -12.77
N GLY A 481 -6.05 -27.21 -12.53
CA GLY A 481 -4.85 -27.92 -12.13
C GLY A 481 -5.06 -29.41 -11.98
N SER A 482 -4.01 -30.11 -11.54
CA SER A 482 -4.13 -31.51 -11.16
C SER A 482 -5.07 -31.70 -9.96
N LYS A 483 -5.53 -32.94 -9.75
CA LYS A 483 -6.31 -33.33 -8.57
C LYS A 483 -5.61 -32.94 -7.26
N THR A 484 -4.28 -33.12 -7.19
CA THR A 484 -3.51 -32.80 -5.97
C THR A 484 -3.40 -31.29 -5.76
N ALA A 485 -3.13 -30.52 -6.82
CA ALA A 485 -3.05 -29.06 -6.73
C ALA A 485 -4.39 -28.46 -6.27
N ILE A 486 -5.49 -28.91 -6.87
CA ILE A 486 -6.83 -28.42 -6.51
C ILE A 486 -7.28 -28.89 -5.12
N THR A 487 -6.90 -30.10 -4.70
CA THR A 487 -7.11 -30.55 -3.31
C THR A 487 -6.33 -29.70 -2.33
N SER A 488 -5.08 -29.33 -2.65
CA SER A 488 -4.26 -28.42 -1.85
C SER A 488 -4.91 -27.04 -1.74
N THR A 489 -5.50 -26.53 -2.83
CA THR A 489 -6.23 -25.26 -2.82
C THR A 489 -7.47 -25.33 -1.92
N GLN A 490 -8.31 -26.36 -2.07
CA GLN A 490 -9.50 -26.59 -1.23
C GLN A 490 -9.15 -26.66 0.27
N THR A 491 -8.00 -27.23 0.61
CA THR A 491 -7.58 -27.46 2.00
C THR A 491 -6.67 -26.37 2.57
N SER A 492 -6.25 -25.42 1.73
CA SER A 492 -5.44 -24.28 2.15
C SER A 492 -6.18 -23.40 3.17
N ILE A 493 -5.41 -22.59 3.91
CA ILE A 493 -5.95 -21.71 4.96
C ILE A 493 -6.95 -20.67 4.45
N VAL A 494 -6.93 -20.38 3.15
CA VAL A 494 -7.86 -19.46 2.49
C VAL A 494 -9.26 -20.07 2.38
N HIS A 495 -9.35 -21.40 2.16
CA HIS A 495 -10.58 -22.10 1.77
C HIS A 495 -11.14 -23.04 2.84
N LEU A 496 -10.29 -23.90 3.42
CA LEU A 496 -10.59 -24.79 4.55
C LEU A 496 -11.84 -25.69 4.35
N PHE A 497 -11.94 -26.40 3.22
CA PHE A 497 -13.07 -27.29 2.91
C PHE A 497 -13.08 -28.59 3.72
N GLN A 498 -11.97 -28.94 4.36
CA GLN A 498 -11.80 -30.13 5.21
C GLN A 498 -12.43 -30.00 6.59
N ARG A 499 -12.99 -28.84 6.92
CA ARG A 499 -13.51 -28.57 8.26
C ARG A 499 -14.67 -29.50 8.63
N PRO A 500 -14.68 -30.06 9.85
CA PRO A 500 -15.73 -30.99 10.28
C PRO A 500 -17.11 -30.33 10.40
N ASP A 501 -17.17 -29.01 10.53
CA ASP A 501 -18.39 -28.21 10.65
C ASP A 501 -18.70 -27.37 9.39
N ALA A 502 -18.07 -27.70 8.26
CA ALA A 502 -18.47 -27.21 6.94
C ALA A 502 -19.60 -28.11 6.38
N GLY A 503 -20.85 -27.78 6.70
CA GLY A 503 -22.01 -28.57 6.28
C GLY A 503 -22.45 -28.33 4.83
N ARG A 504 -22.00 -27.25 4.18
CA ARG A 504 -22.41 -26.87 2.80
C ARG A 504 -21.35 -27.09 1.72
N PHE A 505 -20.12 -27.40 2.11
CA PHE A 505 -19.01 -27.65 1.19
C PHE A 505 -18.03 -28.61 1.88
N SER A 506 -17.43 -29.50 1.09
CA SER A 506 -16.49 -30.52 1.57
C SER A 506 -15.33 -30.66 0.58
N THR A 507 -14.23 -31.28 1.03
CA THR A 507 -13.09 -31.55 0.15
C THR A 507 -13.46 -32.65 -0.86
N ASP A 508 -13.34 -32.34 -2.14
CA ASP A 508 -13.51 -33.28 -3.25
C ASP A 508 -12.17 -33.44 -3.98
N PRO A 509 -11.45 -34.56 -3.74
CA PRO A 509 -10.12 -34.79 -4.31
C PRO A 509 -10.15 -35.17 -5.79
N THR A 510 -11.34 -35.34 -6.38
CA THR A 510 -11.47 -35.69 -7.81
C THR A 510 -11.47 -34.48 -8.73
N ARG A 511 -11.68 -33.28 -8.16
CA ARG A 511 -11.76 -32.02 -8.91
C ARG A 511 -10.43 -31.64 -9.53
N THR A 512 -10.51 -31.11 -10.73
CA THR A 512 -9.39 -30.51 -11.47
C THR A 512 -9.57 -29.00 -11.68
N SER A 513 -10.60 -28.42 -11.05
CA SER A 513 -10.89 -26.99 -11.12
C SER A 513 -11.68 -26.48 -9.91
N LEU A 514 -11.62 -25.18 -9.65
CA LEU A 514 -12.52 -24.46 -8.72
C LEU A 514 -13.01 -23.17 -9.38
N THR A 515 -14.27 -22.81 -9.10
CA THR A 515 -14.90 -21.59 -9.64
C THR A 515 -15.58 -20.85 -8.51
N GLY A 516 -15.26 -19.58 -8.31
CA GLY A 516 -15.90 -18.78 -7.27
C GLY A 516 -16.19 -17.36 -7.70
N SER A 517 -17.08 -16.71 -6.95
CA SER A 517 -17.44 -15.32 -7.11
C SER A 517 -17.15 -14.48 -5.86
N GLY A 518 -17.07 -13.17 -6.06
CA GLY A 518 -16.98 -12.18 -5.00
C GLY A 518 -17.43 -10.81 -5.50
N GLY A 519 -17.46 -9.82 -4.62
CA GLY A 519 -17.80 -8.46 -5.02
C GLY A 519 -18.16 -7.56 -3.86
N ASN A 520 -18.51 -6.32 -4.18
CA ASN A 520 -18.94 -5.30 -3.25
C ASN A 520 -19.99 -4.37 -3.89
N ILE A 521 -20.96 -3.92 -3.12
CA ILE A 521 -21.89 -2.84 -3.48
C ILE A 521 -21.87 -1.82 -2.36
N GLU A 522 -21.75 -0.54 -2.69
CA GLU A 522 -21.72 0.57 -1.75
C GLU A 522 -22.59 1.74 -2.22
N ILE A 523 -23.41 2.27 -1.32
CA ILE A 523 -24.22 3.47 -1.53
C ILE A 523 -23.94 4.48 -0.42
N GLY A 524 -23.89 5.77 -0.75
CA GLY A 524 -23.61 6.78 0.26
C GLY A 524 -23.78 8.23 -0.16
N LYS A 525 -23.50 9.12 0.79
CA LYS A 525 -23.43 10.58 0.62
C LYS A 525 -21.98 11.03 0.80
N ALA A 526 -21.40 11.56 -0.27
CA ALA A 526 -20.00 11.95 -0.36
C ALA A 526 -19.74 13.44 -0.18
N SER A 527 -20.75 14.32 -0.30
CA SER A 527 -20.56 15.79 -0.28
C SER A 527 -21.67 16.54 0.48
N GLU A 528 -21.50 17.86 0.68
CA GLU A 528 -22.47 18.83 1.22
C GLU A 528 -22.74 18.79 2.74
N GLY A 529 -22.25 19.79 3.48
CA GLY A 529 -22.40 19.89 4.93
C GLY A 529 -21.52 18.92 5.73
N ASN A 530 -21.71 18.90 7.05
CA ASN A 530 -20.81 18.21 8.00
C ASN A 530 -20.93 16.68 8.02
N TRP A 531 -22.00 16.09 7.46
CA TRP A 531 -22.29 14.66 7.60
C TRP A 531 -22.02 13.87 6.31
N ARG A 532 -21.32 12.75 6.44
CA ARG A 532 -21.12 11.73 5.38
C ARG A 532 -21.56 10.37 5.87
N TYR A 533 -22.09 9.54 4.99
CA TYR A 533 -22.48 8.18 5.35
C TYR A 533 -22.38 7.22 4.17
N SER A 534 -22.12 5.95 4.47
CA SER A 534 -22.17 4.89 3.48
C SER A 534 -22.70 3.58 4.08
N LEU A 535 -23.26 2.76 3.20
CA LEU A 535 -23.65 1.38 3.46
C LEU A 535 -23.01 0.50 2.38
N SER A 536 -22.23 -0.49 2.79
CA SER A 536 -21.53 -1.42 1.92
C SER A 536 -21.91 -2.87 2.25
N GLY A 537 -22.04 -3.69 1.21
CA GLY A 537 -22.24 -5.13 1.28
C GLY A 537 -21.23 -5.84 0.40
N THR A 538 -20.48 -6.77 0.98
CA THR A 538 -19.40 -7.53 0.32
C THR A 538 -19.68 -9.02 0.43
N TRP A 539 -19.29 -9.81 -0.57
CA TRP A 539 -19.31 -11.27 -0.49
C TRP A 539 -18.05 -11.88 -1.12
N ARG A 540 -17.65 -13.03 -0.60
CA ARG A 540 -16.57 -13.89 -1.10
C ARG A 540 -17.02 -15.33 -0.97
N SER A 541 -17.39 -15.96 -2.09
CA SER A 541 -17.82 -17.36 -2.09
C SER A 541 -16.70 -18.29 -1.59
N PRO A 542 -17.01 -19.49 -1.07
CA PRO A 542 -16.00 -20.42 -0.58
C PRO A 542 -14.98 -20.88 -1.63
N GLU A 543 -15.37 -20.96 -2.90
CA GLU A 543 -14.54 -21.45 -4.01
C GLU A 543 -13.74 -20.35 -4.73
N LEU A 544 -13.85 -19.08 -4.30
CA LEU A 544 -13.15 -17.94 -4.90
C LEU A 544 -11.64 -18.07 -4.70
N GLU A 545 -10.85 -18.13 -5.78
CA GLU A 545 -9.39 -18.25 -5.74
C GLU A 545 -8.73 -17.33 -6.80
N LEU A 546 -7.90 -16.37 -6.35
CA LEU A 546 -7.26 -15.34 -7.18
C LEU A 546 -5.73 -15.46 -7.27
N ASN A 547 -5.11 -16.32 -6.46
CA ASN A 547 -3.71 -16.21 -6.00
C ASN A 547 -2.60 -16.45 -7.03
N ASP A 548 -2.95 -16.62 -8.30
CA ASP A 548 -1.98 -16.72 -9.38
C ASP A 548 -1.48 -15.35 -9.85
N ILE A 549 -2.33 -14.32 -9.85
CA ILE A 549 -1.93 -12.93 -10.10
C ILE A 549 -2.71 -11.91 -9.26
N GLY A 550 -3.65 -12.36 -8.43
CA GLY A 550 -4.37 -11.56 -7.45
C GLY A 550 -3.89 -11.79 -6.01
N PHE A 551 -4.55 -11.10 -5.09
CA PHE A 551 -4.38 -11.25 -3.65
C PHE A 551 -5.73 -11.52 -3.02
N LEU A 552 -5.85 -12.66 -2.35
CA LEU A 552 -7.02 -13.06 -1.58
C LEU A 552 -6.58 -13.53 -0.21
N ARG A 553 -6.99 -12.84 0.85
CA ARG A 553 -6.63 -13.25 2.22
C ARG A 553 -7.49 -14.39 2.74
N SER A 554 -8.81 -14.34 2.50
CA SER A 554 -9.75 -15.37 2.98
C SER A 554 -10.99 -15.47 2.09
N ALA A 555 -11.49 -16.69 1.89
CA ALA A 555 -12.75 -16.97 1.25
C ALA A 555 -13.88 -17.24 2.27
N ASN A 556 -15.10 -17.45 1.78
CA ASN A 556 -16.28 -17.81 2.58
C ASN A 556 -16.71 -16.74 3.60
N ASP A 557 -16.93 -15.51 3.15
CA ASP A 557 -17.52 -14.47 3.98
C ASP A 557 -18.52 -13.55 3.25
N ILE A 558 -19.45 -13.00 4.03
CA ILE A 558 -20.42 -11.98 3.63
C ILE A 558 -20.36 -10.88 4.67
N ARG A 559 -20.06 -9.66 4.26
CA ARG A 559 -19.83 -8.52 5.16
C ARG A 559 -20.80 -7.40 4.87
N GLN A 560 -21.25 -6.74 5.93
CA GLN A 560 -22.04 -5.53 5.86
C GLN A 560 -21.37 -4.46 6.71
N ILE A 561 -21.14 -3.29 6.13
CA ILE A 561 -20.51 -2.15 6.80
C ILE A 561 -21.40 -0.93 6.66
N ALA A 562 -21.76 -0.32 7.78
CA ALA A 562 -22.44 0.97 7.82
C ALA A 562 -21.52 1.99 8.50
N THR A 563 -21.28 3.13 7.85
CA THR A 563 -20.40 4.19 8.37
C THR A 563 -21.12 5.53 8.39
N LEU A 564 -20.97 6.27 9.48
CA LEU A 564 -21.41 7.66 9.64
C LEU A 564 -20.20 8.49 10.07
N THR A 565 -19.94 9.59 9.38
CA THR A 565 -18.85 10.52 9.68
C THR A 565 -19.39 11.94 9.84
N TYR A 566 -18.92 12.63 10.87
CA TYR A 566 -19.12 14.05 11.10
C TYR A 566 -17.78 14.78 10.99
N SER A 567 -17.70 15.79 10.14
CA SER A 567 -16.51 16.61 9.95
C SER A 567 -16.84 18.09 10.16
N THR A 568 -16.00 18.82 10.89
CA THR A 568 -16.12 20.28 11.02
C THR A 568 -15.62 20.96 9.75
N LEU A 569 -16.45 21.84 9.17
CA LEU A 569 -16.08 22.62 7.98
C LEU A 569 -15.36 23.93 8.30
N LYS A 570 -15.34 24.34 9.56
CA LYS A 570 -14.62 25.52 10.06
C LYS A 570 -13.99 25.19 11.42
N PRO A 571 -12.91 25.89 11.81
CA PRO A 571 -12.35 25.76 13.16
C PRO A 571 -13.38 26.03 14.26
N VAL A 572 -13.33 25.25 15.34
CA VAL A 572 -14.24 25.36 16.50
C VAL A 572 -13.41 25.30 17.78
N GLY A 573 -13.51 26.34 18.62
CA GLY A 573 -12.77 26.42 19.89
C GLY A 573 -11.25 26.33 19.68
N VAL A 574 -10.62 25.30 20.26
CA VAL A 574 -9.18 25.02 20.13
C VAL A 574 -8.81 24.16 18.91
N PHE A 575 -9.81 23.67 18.17
CA PHE A 575 -9.63 22.74 17.06
C PHE A 575 -9.69 23.47 15.71
N ARG A 576 -8.74 23.16 14.82
CA ARG A 576 -8.81 23.49 13.38
C ARG A 576 -9.78 22.56 12.66
N ARG A 577 -9.75 21.27 12.99
CA ARG A 577 -10.61 20.24 12.39
C ARG A 577 -10.91 19.15 13.39
N ILE A 578 -12.13 18.62 13.37
CA ILE A 578 -12.54 17.42 14.08
C ILE A 578 -13.27 16.51 13.10
N ASP A 579 -12.86 15.26 13.04
CA ASP A 579 -13.51 14.20 12.29
C ASP A 579 -13.92 13.08 13.25
N SER A 580 -15.21 12.82 13.37
CA SER A 580 -15.76 11.75 14.21
C SER A 580 -16.47 10.72 13.35
N ARG A 581 -16.12 9.44 13.50
CA ARG A 581 -16.64 8.31 12.73
C ARG A 581 -17.26 7.28 13.65
N VAL A 582 -18.46 6.84 13.31
CA VAL A 582 -19.12 5.66 13.88
C VAL A 582 -19.29 4.63 12.77
N SER A 583 -18.95 3.37 13.03
CA SER A 583 -19.21 2.29 12.08
C SER A 583 -19.67 1.01 12.74
N GLN A 584 -20.49 0.25 12.02
CA GLN A 584 -20.89 -1.10 12.37
C GLN A 584 -20.41 -2.05 11.28
N LEU A 585 -19.78 -3.17 11.67
CA LEU A 585 -19.47 -4.30 10.81
C LEU A 585 -20.21 -5.55 11.29
N SER A 586 -20.84 -6.24 10.35
CA SER A 586 -21.46 -7.54 10.53
C SER A 586 -20.86 -8.55 9.55
N LEU A 587 -20.32 -9.66 10.04
CA LEU A 587 -19.69 -10.70 9.23
C LEU A 587 -20.44 -12.02 9.35
N PHE A 588 -20.82 -12.59 8.21
CA PHE A 588 -21.43 -13.90 8.06
C PHE A 588 -20.57 -14.81 7.17
N ASP A 589 -20.84 -16.10 7.16
CA ASP A 589 -20.31 -17.02 6.15
C ASP A 589 -21.42 -17.60 5.25
N PHE A 590 -21.05 -18.34 4.20
CA PHE A 590 -22.01 -18.94 3.27
C PHE A 590 -22.80 -20.10 3.87
N GLN A 591 -22.50 -20.51 5.10
CA GLN A 591 -23.34 -21.44 5.87
C GLN A 591 -24.47 -20.70 6.62
N GLY A 592 -24.45 -19.36 6.64
CA GLY A 592 -25.41 -18.53 7.36
C GLY A 592 -25.02 -18.24 8.81
N ASN A 593 -23.80 -18.58 9.21
CA ASN A 593 -23.34 -18.30 10.56
C ASN A 593 -23.04 -16.82 10.75
N TYR A 594 -23.43 -16.24 11.88
CA TYR A 594 -23.08 -14.87 12.25
C TYR A 594 -21.76 -14.85 13.02
N ASN A 595 -20.67 -14.62 12.31
CA ASN A 595 -19.32 -14.80 12.82
C ASN A 595 -18.79 -13.57 13.56
N GLN A 596 -19.21 -12.36 13.24
CA GLN A 596 -18.71 -11.17 13.95
C GLN A 596 -19.71 -10.01 13.93
N LEU A 597 -19.82 -9.32 15.07
CA LEU A 597 -20.35 -7.97 15.16
C LEU A 597 -19.22 -7.08 15.71
N GLN A 598 -18.99 -5.94 15.08
CA GLN A 598 -18.05 -4.94 15.54
C GLN A 598 -18.69 -3.56 15.50
N LEU A 599 -18.54 -2.80 16.57
CA LEU A 599 -18.96 -1.40 16.68
C LEU A 599 -17.72 -0.55 16.92
N SER A 600 -17.52 0.46 16.09
CA SER A 600 -16.35 1.33 16.16
C SER A 600 -16.76 2.78 16.33
N LEU A 601 -16.06 3.50 17.19
CA LEU A 601 -16.12 4.95 17.35
C LEU A 601 -14.70 5.48 17.24
N GLY A 602 -14.45 6.42 16.35
CA GLY A 602 -13.16 7.09 16.22
C GLY A 602 -13.34 8.60 16.15
N THR A 603 -12.43 9.35 16.76
CA THR A 603 -12.37 10.80 16.62
C THR A 603 -10.92 11.23 16.42
N ASP A 604 -10.68 11.98 15.36
CA ASP A 604 -9.41 12.61 15.04
C ASP A 604 -9.58 14.13 15.11
N ALA A 605 -8.61 14.82 15.69
CA ALA A 605 -8.65 16.27 15.85
C ALA A 605 -7.29 16.90 15.52
N VAL A 606 -7.34 18.01 14.79
CA VAL A 606 -6.19 18.90 14.56
C VAL A 606 -6.40 20.16 15.36
N PHE A 607 -5.44 20.52 16.21
CA PHE A 607 -5.48 21.69 17.09
C PHE A 607 -4.98 22.94 16.37
N LYS A 608 -5.34 24.13 16.88
CA LYS A 608 -4.90 25.43 16.34
C LYS A 608 -3.38 25.62 16.32
N ASN A 609 -2.64 24.90 17.16
CA ASN A 609 -1.18 24.85 17.17
C ASN A 609 -0.58 23.78 16.23
N ASN A 610 -1.38 23.15 15.35
CA ASN A 610 -0.98 22.07 14.42
C ASN A 610 -0.56 20.75 15.07
N TRP A 611 -0.80 20.59 16.36
CA TRP A 611 -0.79 19.24 16.93
C TRP A 611 -2.01 18.49 16.44
N ASN A 612 -1.91 17.18 16.39
CA ASN A 612 -3.05 16.31 16.10
C ASN A 612 -3.09 15.18 17.12
N ALA A 613 -4.30 14.76 17.45
CA ALA A 613 -4.53 13.62 18.32
C ALA A 613 -5.79 12.89 17.87
N GLY A 614 -5.86 11.61 18.17
CA GLY A 614 -7.04 10.82 17.89
C GLY A 614 -7.24 9.72 18.90
N VAL A 615 -8.49 9.31 19.04
CA VAL A 615 -8.92 8.20 19.87
C VAL A 615 -9.84 7.29 19.08
N SER A 616 -9.69 5.99 19.21
CA SER A 616 -10.64 5.02 18.66
C SER A 616 -10.97 3.93 19.67
N PHE A 617 -12.22 3.52 19.67
CA PHE A 617 -12.78 2.43 20.44
C PHE A 617 -13.43 1.46 19.49
N ILE A 618 -13.11 0.17 19.63
CA ILE A 618 -13.76 -0.89 18.86
C ILE A 618 -14.24 -1.95 19.83
N TYR A 619 -15.53 -2.27 19.76
CA TYR A 619 -16.16 -3.27 20.59
C TYR A 619 -16.64 -4.44 19.73
N SER A 620 -16.16 -5.64 20.04
CA SER A 620 -16.56 -6.89 19.39
C SER A 620 -17.24 -7.79 20.44
N PRO A 621 -18.58 -7.72 20.62
CA PRO A 621 -19.30 -8.51 21.63
C PRO A 621 -19.17 -10.03 21.43
N PHE A 622 -18.95 -10.46 20.19
CA PHE A 622 -18.57 -11.82 19.85
C PHE A 622 -17.77 -11.82 18.55
N SER A 623 -16.93 -12.85 18.40
CA SER A 623 -16.20 -13.13 17.17
C SER A 623 -15.98 -14.64 17.07
N TYR A 624 -16.05 -15.18 15.87
CA TYR A 624 -15.76 -16.56 15.54
C TYR A 624 -14.79 -16.62 14.38
N SER A 625 -13.84 -17.55 14.45
CA SER A 625 -12.91 -17.80 13.36
C SER A 625 -13.07 -19.21 12.82
N ASN A 626 -13.21 -19.27 11.50
CA ASN A 626 -13.20 -20.51 10.73
C ASN A 626 -11.77 -21.01 10.46
N ALA A 627 -10.75 -20.16 10.65
CA ALA A 627 -9.36 -20.46 10.31
C ALA A 627 -8.43 -20.66 11.50
N ALA A 628 -8.87 -20.32 12.73
CA ALA A 628 -8.04 -20.37 13.93
C ALA A 628 -7.41 -21.76 14.20
N LEU A 629 -8.07 -22.83 13.76
CA LEU A 629 -7.63 -24.21 13.95
C LEU A 629 -7.10 -24.86 12.65
N GLN A 630 -6.81 -24.06 11.62
CA GLN A 630 -6.18 -24.50 10.37
C GLN A 630 -6.80 -25.77 9.75
N GLY A 631 -8.13 -25.79 9.61
CA GLY A 631 -8.89 -26.95 9.12
C GLY A 631 -9.75 -27.63 10.19
N GLY A 632 -9.64 -27.22 11.45
CA GLY A 632 -10.52 -27.64 12.52
C GLY A 632 -11.90 -26.95 12.58
N PRO A 633 -12.73 -27.28 13.57
CA PRO A 633 -14.03 -26.66 13.75
C PRO A 633 -13.95 -25.14 13.99
N ARG A 634 -15.03 -24.41 13.76
CA ARG A 634 -15.13 -22.98 14.05
C ARG A 634 -14.86 -22.69 15.52
N LEU A 635 -13.95 -21.78 15.82
CA LEU A 635 -13.58 -21.40 17.18
C LEU A 635 -14.22 -20.06 17.58
N ARG A 636 -14.82 -19.99 18.76
CA ARG A 636 -15.32 -18.75 19.37
C ARG A 636 -14.18 -18.02 20.09
N TYR A 637 -14.04 -16.73 19.83
CA TYR A 637 -13.25 -15.82 20.65
C TYR A 637 -14.13 -15.16 21.73
N SER A 638 -13.48 -14.75 22.82
CA SER A 638 -14.16 -13.94 23.82
C SER A 638 -14.54 -12.57 23.27
N GLU A 639 -15.44 -11.90 23.97
CA GLU A 639 -15.70 -10.47 23.75
C GLU A 639 -14.41 -9.65 23.86
N GLU A 640 -14.20 -8.71 22.95
CA GLU A 640 -12.98 -7.89 22.86
C GLU A 640 -13.30 -6.40 22.82
N PHE A 641 -12.47 -5.61 23.49
CA PHE A 641 -12.52 -4.16 23.48
C PHE A 641 -11.14 -3.60 23.11
N TYR A 642 -11.08 -2.94 21.96
CA TYR A 642 -9.89 -2.27 21.46
C TYR A 642 -9.99 -0.78 21.75
N LYS A 643 -8.85 -0.19 22.10
CA LYS A 643 -8.64 1.23 22.36
C LYS A 643 -7.37 1.63 21.64
N SER A 644 -7.41 2.69 20.86
CA SER A 644 -6.21 3.32 20.36
C SER A 644 -6.22 4.80 20.70
N PHE A 645 -5.07 5.32 21.08
CA PHE A 645 -4.85 6.75 21.25
C PHE A 645 -3.57 7.10 20.53
N PHE A 646 -3.55 8.23 19.82
CA PHE A 646 -2.32 8.80 19.30
C PHE A 646 -2.29 10.31 19.48
N PHE A 647 -1.08 10.85 19.48
CA PHE A 647 -0.82 12.27 19.37
C PHE A 647 0.45 12.49 18.53
N ALA A 648 0.51 13.62 17.84
CA ALA A 648 1.71 14.08 17.18
C ALA A 648 1.82 15.60 17.30
N SER A 649 3.06 16.06 17.48
CA SER A 649 3.40 17.48 17.50
C SER A 649 3.34 18.09 16.10
N ASP A 650 3.31 19.42 16.03
CA ASP A 650 3.44 20.19 14.78
C ASP A 650 4.64 19.73 13.91
N SER A 651 4.34 19.14 12.76
CA SER A 651 5.34 18.56 11.83
C SER A 651 6.32 19.59 11.26
N ARG A 652 5.98 20.88 11.33
CA ARG A 652 6.81 21.97 10.84
C ARG A 652 7.95 22.34 11.77
N LYS A 653 7.91 21.94 13.04
CA LYS A 653 8.98 22.24 13.99
C LYS A 653 10.22 21.39 13.69
N LYS A 654 11.40 21.92 14.02
CA LYS A 654 12.67 21.20 13.83
C LYS A 654 12.72 19.91 14.65
N LEU A 655 12.20 19.96 15.88
CA LEU A 655 11.98 18.79 16.72
C LEU A 655 10.50 18.42 16.65
N ARG A 656 10.23 17.18 16.26
CA ARG A 656 8.89 16.60 16.16
C ARG A 656 8.86 15.30 16.93
N PHE A 657 7.75 15.01 17.56
CA PHE A 657 7.52 13.75 18.25
C PHE A 657 6.08 13.31 18.13
N ASN A 658 5.89 12.00 18.19
CA ASN A 658 4.59 11.36 18.16
C ASN A 658 4.59 10.17 19.11
N GLY A 659 3.39 9.81 19.56
CA GLY A 659 3.16 8.66 20.39
C GLY A 659 1.80 8.06 20.08
N ALA A 660 1.73 6.74 20.04
CA ALA A 660 0.48 6.00 19.96
C ALA A 660 0.54 4.81 20.92
N ILE A 661 -0.61 4.53 21.54
CA ILE A 661 -0.84 3.31 22.29
C ILE A 661 -2.05 2.61 21.68
N LEU A 662 -1.87 1.33 21.35
CA LEU A 662 -2.94 0.45 20.92
C LEU A 662 -3.11 -0.61 21.99
N ASN A 663 -4.32 -0.79 22.49
CA ASN A 663 -4.65 -1.78 23.51
C ASN A 663 -5.87 -2.58 23.05
N ASN A 664 -5.75 -3.91 23.03
CA ASN A 664 -6.88 -4.82 22.92
C ASN A 664 -6.99 -5.62 24.21
N GLN A 665 -8.20 -5.76 24.74
CA GLN A 665 -8.46 -6.58 25.90
C GLN A 665 -9.67 -7.48 25.66
N GLY A 666 -9.43 -8.78 25.62
CA GLY A 666 -10.46 -9.80 25.66
C GLY A 666 -11.00 -10.02 27.07
N LYS A 667 -12.28 -10.39 27.18
CA LYS A 667 -12.94 -10.77 28.44
C LYS A 667 -12.17 -11.89 29.15
N HIS A 668 -12.09 -11.82 30.48
CA HIS A 668 -11.28 -12.73 31.32
C HIS A 668 -9.79 -12.81 30.92
N LYS A 669 -9.28 -11.76 30.25
CA LYS A 669 -7.93 -11.71 29.70
C LYS A 669 -7.60 -12.92 28.82
N SER A 670 -8.56 -13.40 28.03
CA SER A 670 -8.32 -14.46 27.05
C SER A 670 -7.34 -14.01 25.96
N THR A 671 -7.41 -12.73 25.61
CA THR A 671 -6.49 -12.05 24.69
C THR A 671 -6.11 -10.71 25.33
N SER A 672 -4.86 -10.29 25.19
CA SER A 672 -4.40 -8.95 25.52
C SER A 672 -3.32 -8.53 24.52
N TYR A 673 -3.51 -7.39 23.87
CA TYR A 673 -2.50 -6.78 23.00
C TYR A 673 -2.21 -5.39 23.52
N THR A 674 -0.95 -5.02 23.68
CA THR A 674 -0.55 -3.63 23.92
C THR A 674 0.63 -3.31 23.04
N GLU A 675 0.52 -2.26 22.24
CA GLU A 675 1.59 -1.73 21.42
C GLU A 675 1.83 -0.27 21.77
N PHE A 676 3.10 0.07 21.98
CA PHE A 676 3.58 1.42 22.10
C PHE A 676 4.37 1.76 20.85
N ASN A 677 3.92 2.78 20.14
CA ASN A 677 4.62 3.34 18.99
C ASN A 677 5.03 4.76 19.38
N THR A 678 6.32 5.04 19.37
CA THR A 678 6.81 6.40 19.62
C THR A 678 7.72 6.82 18.48
N GLY A 679 7.79 8.11 18.23
CA GLY A 679 8.66 8.66 17.20
C GLY A 679 9.26 9.97 17.65
N ILE A 680 10.52 10.16 17.33
CA ILE A 680 11.21 11.44 17.39
C ILE A 680 11.82 11.71 16.02
N GLY A 681 11.64 12.93 15.53
CA GLY A 681 12.29 13.43 14.34
C GLY A 681 12.99 14.74 14.66
N TYR A 682 14.19 14.92 14.12
CA TYR A 682 14.96 16.14 14.30
C TYR A 682 15.57 16.60 12.98
N GLN A 683 15.37 17.88 12.67
CA GLN A 683 15.89 18.56 11.49
C GLN A 683 16.75 19.76 11.92
N PRO A 684 18.01 19.55 12.30
CA PRO A 684 18.90 20.62 12.78
C PRO A 684 19.19 21.66 11.70
N THR A 685 19.40 21.21 10.47
CA THR A 685 19.72 22.02 9.29
C THR A 685 18.67 21.82 8.21
N ASN A 686 18.71 22.63 7.15
CA ASN A 686 17.81 22.46 6.02
C ASN A 686 18.08 21.16 5.24
N ALA A 687 19.28 20.59 5.32
CA ALA A 687 19.72 19.46 4.49
C ALA A 687 19.75 18.11 5.23
N PHE A 688 19.62 18.11 6.55
CA PHE A 688 19.82 16.93 7.38
C PHE A 688 18.60 16.64 8.23
N THR A 689 18.05 15.44 8.10
CA THR A 689 16.97 14.93 8.96
C THR A 689 17.35 13.61 9.58
N PHE A 690 17.00 13.47 10.85
CA PHE A 690 17.13 12.25 11.61
C PHE A 690 15.77 11.84 12.17
N SER A 691 15.43 10.56 12.15
CA SER A 691 14.27 10.04 12.86
C SER A 691 14.53 8.69 13.50
N PHE A 692 13.92 8.50 14.66
CA PHE A 692 13.91 7.24 15.40
C PHE A 692 12.47 6.89 15.80
N THR A 693 12.02 5.69 15.44
CA THR A 693 10.64 5.24 15.62
C THR A 693 10.61 3.83 16.21
N PRO A 694 10.73 3.69 17.54
CA PRO A 694 10.59 2.41 18.20
C PRO A 694 9.13 2.01 18.39
N ILE A 695 8.87 0.72 18.13
CA ILE A 695 7.61 0.03 18.34
C ILE A 695 7.89 -1.14 19.29
N TYR A 696 7.17 -1.17 20.40
CA TYR A 696 7.22 -2.26 21.37
C TYR A 696 5.82 -2.84 21.55
N SER A 697 5.68 -4.15 21.35
CA SER A 697 4.41 -4.85 21.46
C SER A 697 4.46 -6.01 22.44
N ILE A 698 3.36 -6.21 23.16
CA ILE A 698 3.12 -7.35 24.05
C ILE A 698 1.81 -7.97 23.61
N TYR A 699 1.84 -9.23 23.21
CA TYR A 699 0.67 -9.99 22.79
C TYR A 699 0.54 -11.26 23.64
N LYS A 700 -0.57 -11.37 24.36
CA LYS A 700 -0.92 -12.55 25.16
C LYS A 700 -2.20 -13.16 24.61
N ASN A 701 -2.17 -14.44 24.28
CA ASN A 701 -3.31 -15.17 23.74
C ASN A 701 -3.44 -16.53 24.42
N LYS A 702 -4.61 -16.82 25.00
CA LYS A 702 -4.89 -18.09 25.69
C LYS A 702 -5.37 -19.22 24.77
N LEU A 703 -5.65 -18.91 23.51
CA LEU A 703 -6.17 -19.84 22.50
C LEU A 703 -5.24 -19.88 21.27
N GLN A 704 -3.93 -19.73 21.48
CA GLN A 704 -2.98 -19.80 20.37
C GLN A 704 -2.89 -21.25 19.88
N TYR A 705 -3.13 -21.45 18.59
CA TYR A 705 -3.02 -22.77 17.96
C TYR A 705 -1.58 -23.26 17.97
N VAL A 706 -1.39 -24.53 18.33
CA VAL A 706 -0.08 -25.20 18.35
C VAL A 706 -0.02 -26.34 17.35
N GLY A 707 -1.05 -27.19 17.32
CA GLY A 707 -1.04 -28.34 16.42
C GLY A 707 -2.27 -29.23 16.55
N GLN A 708 -2.30 -30.28 15.74
CA GLN A 708 -3.43 -31.18 15.63
C GLN A 708 -3.05 -32.68 15.58
N PRO A 709 -2.55 -33.25 16.69
CA PRO A 709 -2.18 -34.67 16.74
C PRO A 709 -3.41 -35.59 16.74
N PHE A 710 -3.18 -36.87 16.46
CA PHE A 710 -4.20 -37.92 16.58
C PHE A 710 -4.09 -38.64 17.93
N TYR A 711 -5.24 -38.93 18.55
CA TYR A 711 -5.37 -39.89 19.63
C TYR A 711 -6.22 -41.07 19.14
N GLY A 712 -5.56 -42.19 18.82
CA GLY A 712 -6.20 -43.27 18.06
C GLY A 712 -6.70 -42.76 16.71
N LEU A 713 -8.03 -42.81 16.49
CA LEU A 713 -8.69 -42.29 15.28
C LEU A 713 -9.25 -40.87 15.44
N GLN A 714 -9.14 -40.27 16.63
CA GLN A 714 -9.73 -38.96 16.92
C GLN A 714 -8.70 -37.84 16.76
N GLN A 715 -9.03 -36.82 15.95
CA GLN A 715 -8.24 -35.61 15.85
C GLN A 715 -8.31 -34.79 17.15
N ARG A 716 -7.16 -34.37 17.66
CA ARG A 716 -7.04 -33.44 18.79
C ARG A 716 -6.62 -32.08 18.25
N TYR A 717 -7.11 -31.00 18.86
CA TYR A 717 -6.64 -29.64 18.59
C TYR A 717 -6.01 -29.10 19.85
N ILE A 718 -4.70 -28.89 19.80
CA ILE A 718 -3.90 -28.43 20.92
C ILE A 718 -3.67 -26.95 20.79
N LEU A 719 -4.01 -26.23 21.85
CA LEU A 719 -3.80 -24.80 22.02
C LEU A 719 -2.90 -24.57 23.22
N ALA A 720 -2.36 -23.37 23.35
CA ALA A 720 -1.61 -22.97 24.52
C ALA A 720 -1.74 -21.46 24.78
N ASN A 721 -1.34 -21.08 26.00
CA ASN A 721 -1.18 -19.68 26.36
C ASN A 721 0.13 -19.17 25.80
N MET A 722 0.07 -18.27 24.83
CA MET A 722 1.22 -17.60 24.25
C MET A 722 1.44 -16.24 24.94
N ASP A 723 2.70 -15.96 25.29
CA ASP A 723 3.21 -14.65 25.67
C ASP A 723 4.28 -14.23 24.66
N GLN A 724 3.89 -13.34 23.74
CA GLN A 724 4.75 -12.80 22.70
C GLN A 724 5.14 -11.36 23.02
N GLN A 725 6.41 -11.04 22.80
CA GLN A 725 6.91 -9.68 22.82
C GLN A 725 7.61 -9.36 21.51
N GLY A 726 7.34 -8.17 20.97
CA GLY A 726 7.95 -7.64 19.77
C GLY A 726 8.67 -6.33 20.06
N LEU A 727 9.84 -6.14 19.45
CA LEU A 727 10.56 -4.88 19.45
C LEU A 727 11.04 -4.59 18.03
N SER A 728 10.72 -3.42 17.52
CA SER A 728 11.20 -2.92 16.23
C SER A 728 11.64 -1.48 16.43
N ALA A 729 12.76 -1.05 15.83
CA ALA A 729 13.21 0.33 15.99
C ALA A 729 13.76 0.91 14.69
N SER A 730 12.94 1.63 13.95
CA SER A 730 13.37 2.24 12.69
C SER A 730 14.24 3.47 12.97
N PHE A 731 15.46 3.45 12.46
CA PHE A 731 16.39 4.57 12.45
C PHE A 731 16.57 5.04 11.01
N ARG A 732 16.37 6.34 10.75
CA ARG A 732 16.56 6.94 9.43
C ARG A 732 17.35 8.22 9.53
N ILE A 733 18.34 8.37 8.65
CA ILE A 733 19.05 9.61 8.38
C ILE A 733 18.88 9.92 6.90
N ASP A 734 18.50 11.14 6.59
CA ASP A 734 18.53 11.65 5.23
C ASP A 734 19.40 12.91 5.20
N TYR A 735 20.37 12.91 4.30
CA TYR A 735 21.24 14.05 4.03
C TYR A 735 21.16 14.40 2.55
N SER A 736 20.57 15.55 2.24
CA SER A 736 20.40 16.06 0.87
C SER A 736 21.42 17.14 0.60
N ILE A 737 22.43 16.84 -0.23
CA ILE A 737 23.45 17.82 -0.63
C ILE A 737 22.81 18.88 -1.55
N ASN A 738 21.97 18.40 -2.46
CA ASN A 738 21.05 19.17 -3.28
C ASN A 738 19.86 18.24 -3.66
N PRO A 739 18.82 18.72 -4.37
CA PRO A 739 17.68 17.87 -4.72
C PRO A 739 18.02 16.62 -5.57
N ASP A 740 19.16 16.63 -6.26
CA ASP A 740 19.57 15.60 -7.21
C ASP A 740 20.61 14.61 -6.62
N LEU A 741 21.22 14.93 -5.47
CA LEU A 741 22.24 14.13 -4.78
C LEU A 741 21.90 13.95 -3.30
N THR A 742 21.55 12.72 -2.92
CA THR A 742 21.09 12.38 -1.58
C THR A 742 21.83 11.17 -1.02
N ILE A 743 22.10 11.22 0.29
CA ILE A 743 22.64 10.11 1.08
C ILE A 743 21.57 9.73 2.11
N GLN A 744 21.10 8.49 2.05
CA GLN A 744 20.06 7.97 2.93
C GLN A 744 20.59 6.76 3.69
N TYR A 745 20.41 6.75 4.99
CA TYR A 745 20.74 5.61 5.84
C TYR A 745 19.48 5.13 6.56
N TYR A 746 19.25 3.83 6.52
CA TYR A 746 18.16 3.16 7.20
C TYR A 746 18.73 2.01 8.02
N ALA A 747 18.26 1.85 9.25
CA ALA A 747 18.53 0.67 10.05
C ALA A 747 17.30 0.27 10.86
N GLN A 748 17.06 -1.03 10.97
CA GLN A 748 15.96 -1.59 11.73
C GLN A 748 16.40 -2.90 12.39
N PRO A 749 16.62 -2.92 13.72
CA PRO A 749 16.52 -4.14 14.48
C PRO A 749 15.03 -4.50 14.64
N PHE A 750 14.74 -5.77 14.45
CA PHE A 750 13.44 -6.39 14.65
C PHE A 750 13.64 -7.67 15.48
N ILE A 751 12.90 -7.78 16.57
CA ILE A 751 12.91 -8.93 17.47
C ILE A 751 11.47 -9.34 17.71
N SER A 752 11.20 -10.63 17.61
CA SER A 752 9.93 -11.20 18.05
C SER A 752 10.22 -12.48 18.83
N ARG A 753 9.66 -12.57 20.02
CA ARG A 753 9.84 -13.73 20.91
C ARG A 753 8.49 -14.18 21.42
N GLY A 754 8.16 -15.46 21.23
CA GLY A 754 6.96 -16.09 21.74
C GLY A 754 7.30 -17.25 22.68
N ARG A 755 6.67 -17.28 23.85
CA ARG A 755 6.72 -18.42 24.79
C ARG A 755 5.34 -18.99 25.01
N TYR A 756 5.25 -20.31 25.01
CA TYR A 756 4.01 -21.06 25.11
C TYR A 756 4.01 -21.86 26.40
N GLN A 757 2.90 -21.76 27.12
CA GLN A 757 2.72 -22.41 28.40
C GLN A 757 1.27 -22.86 28.55
N GLN A 758 0.99 -23.70 29.55
CA GLN A 758 -0.36 -24.17 29.86
C GLN A 758 -1.10 -24.72 28.62
N PHE A 759 -0.47 -25.73 27.99
CA PHE A 759 -1.07 -26.46 26.89
C PHE A 759 -2.42 -27.04 27.30
N ASN A 760 -3.35 -27.02 26.35
CA ASN A 760 -4.70 -27.47 26.56
C ASN A 760 -5.27 -28.05 25.27
N ARG A 761 -6.24 -28.94 25.45
CA ARG A 761 -7.00 -29.55 24.37
C ARG A 761 -8.33 -28.83 24.21
N LEU A 762 -8.69 -28.54 22.98
CA LEU A 762 -10.03 -28.04 22.65
C LEU A 762 -11.11 -29.12 22.88
N THR A 763 -12.16 -28.78 23.62
CA THR A 763 -13.29 -29.68 23.90
C THR A 763 -14.60 -29.16 23.32
N ASN A 764 -14.94 -27.89 23.54
CA ASN A 764 -16.19 -27.29 23.05
C ASN A 764 -15.94 -25.90 22.42
N PRO A 765 -15.67 -25.83 21.10
CA PRO A 765 -15.12 -24.64 20.47
C PRO A 765 -16.07 -23.44 20.41
N LEU A 766 -17.37 -23.66 20.60
CA LEU A 766 -18.38 -22.61 20.50
C LEU A 766 -18.84 -22.05 21.85
N GLU A 767 -18.36 -22.61 22.97
CA GLU A 767 -18.80 -22.20 24.30
C GLU A 767 -18.55 -20.72 24.58
N SER A 768 -19.47 -20.07 25.28
CA SER A 768 -19.31 -18.65 25.61
C SER A 768 -18.22 -18.43 26.67
N ASN A 769 -18.10 -19.36 27.62
CA ASN A 769 -17.10 -19.33 28.68
C ASN A 769 -15.81 -20.02 28.23
N TYR A 770 -14.69 -19.30 28.30
CA TYR A 770 -13.35 -19.80 27.97
C TYR A 770 -13.01 -21.12 28.70
N ALA A 771 -13.31 -21.22 30.00
CA ALA A 771 -12.94 -22.39 30.79
C ALA A 771 -13.64 -23.68 30.33
N ASN A 772 -14.77 -23.55 29.63
CA ASN A 772 -15.52 -24.68 29.09
C ASN A 772 -15.13 -25.01 27.64
N ARG A 773 -14.32 -24.16 26.97
CA ARG A 773 -13.85 -24.42 25.60
C ARG A 773 -12.72 -25.43 25.56
N VAL A 774 -11.91 -25.47 26.61
CA VAL A 774 -10.64 -26.19 26.64
C VAL A 774 -10.52 -27.02 27.91
N SER A 775 -9.78 -28.13 27.82
CA SER A 775 -9.37 -28.97 28.94
C SER A 775 -7.86 -28.85 29.09
N PHE A 776 -7.41 -28.38 30.25
CA PHE A 776 -5.98 -28.21 30.54
C PHE A 776 -5.35 -29.53 30.91
N PHE A 777 -4.13 -29.76 30.40
CA PHE A 777 -3.31 -30.86 30.87
C PHE A 777 -2.74 -30.54 32.25
N ASN A 778 -2.78 -31.52 33.15
CA ASN A 778 -2.12 -31.45 34.45
C ASN A 778 -0.67 -31.98 34.38
N THR A 779 0.08 -31.86 35.47
CA THR A 779 1.50 -32.25 35.54
C THR A 779 1.76 -33.74 35.28
N ASN A 780 0.77 -34.61 35.47
CA ASN A 780 0.90 -36.04 35.19
C ASN A 780 0.60 -36.37 33.72
N GLN A 781 -0.07 -35.47 33.00
CA GLN A 781 -0.50 -35.68 31.61
C GLN A 781 0.44 -35.07 30.58
N ILE A 782 1.30 -34.12 30.95
CA ILE A 782 2.21 -33.45 30.00
C ILE A 782 3.62 -33.36 30.58
N THR A 783 4.59 -33.87 29.82
CA THR A 783 6.01 -33.83 30.18
C THR A 783 6.83 -33.29 29.02
N TYR A 784 7.77 -32.38 29.28
CA TYR A 784 8.69 -31.88 28.26
C TYR A 784 9.88 -32.84 28.08
N ASN A 785 10.13 -33.25 26.85
CA ASN A 785 11.31 -34.03 26.46
C ASN A 785 12.30 -33.12 25.71
N ASP A 786 13.44 -32.84 26.36
CA ASP A 786 14.46 -31.94 25.83
C ASP A 786 15.19 -32.52 24.61
N SER A 787 15.44 -33.84 24.59
CA SER A 787 16.09 -34.54 23.47
C SER A 787 15.26 -34.46 22.20
N GLU A 788 13.93 -34.56 22.31
CA GLU A 788 13.00 -34.47 21.17
C GLU A 788 12.50 -33.04 20.89
N LYS A 789 12.80 -32.08 21.78
CA LYS A 789 12.25 -30.71 21.75
C LYS A 789 10.72 -30.68 21.60
N SER A 790 10.06 -31.57 22.32
CA SER A 790 8.60 -31.77 22.22
C SER A 790 7.98 -32.05 23.58
N TYR A 791 6.70 -31.70 23.72
CA TYR A 791 5.86 -32.09 24.84
C TYR A 791 5.22 -33.45 24.54
N LEU A 792 5.46 -34.42 25.42
CA LEU A 792 4.84 -35.73 25.43
C LEU A 792 3.55 -35.64 26.24
N ILE A 793 2.44 -36.10 25.66
CA ILE A 793 1.10 -36.01 26.26
C ILE A 793 0.58 -37.42 26.49
N ASP A 794 0.27 -37.71 27.75
CA ASP A 794 -0.49 -38.87 28.24
C ASP A 794 -1.88 -38.34 28.64
N GLU A 795 -2.83 -38.41 27.72
CA GLU A 795 -4.16 -37.83 27.88
C GLU A 795 -4.99 -38.62 28.91
N ASP A 796 -4.85 -39.94 28.96
CA ASP A 796 -5.61 -40.82 29.85
C ASP A 796 -4.96 -41.08 31.22
N GLY A 797 -3.68 -40.71 31.38
CA GLY A 797 -2.93 -40.82 32.62
C GLY A 797 -2.46 -42.24 32.93
N ASN A 798 -2.35 -43.12 31.93
CA ASN A 798 -1.95 -44.52 32.12
C ASN A 798 -0.43 -44.73 32.24
N GLY A 799 0.37 -43.67 32.09
CA GLY A 799 1.83 -43.70 32.11
C GLY A 799 2.49 -43.87 30.73
N THR A 800 1.71 -43.95 29.66
CA THR A 800 2.18 -44.10 28.27
C THR A 800 1.92 -42.82 27.49
N THR A 801 2.87 -42.40 26.65
CA THR A 801 2.65 -41.24 25.78
C THR A 801 1.68 -41.60 24.66
N ASP A 802 0.58 -40.87 24.59
CA ASP A 802 -0.46 -41.01 23.59
C ASP A 802 -0.09 -40.28 22.29
N TYR A 803 0.40 -39.05 22.41
CA TYR A 803 0.85 -38.23 21.29
C TYR A 803 1.82 -37.14 21.74
N LYS A 804 2.46 -36.48 20.77
CA LYS A 804 3.43 -35.41 21.05
C LYS A 804 3.15 -34.15 20.25
N VAL A 805 3.62 -33.02 20.78
CA VAL A 805 3.53 -31.71 20.15
C VAL A 805 4.90 -31.03 20.24
N ASN A 806 5.40 -30.53 19.12
CA ASN A 806 6.69 -29.83 19.08
C ASN A 806 6.64 -28.57 19.97
N ASN A 807 7.77 -28.22 20.58
CA ASN A 807 7.88 -26.97 21.31
C ASN A 807 7.72 -25.77 20.35
N PRO A 808 6.65 -24.96 20.49
CA PRO A 808 6.39 -23.83 19.59
C PRO A 808 7.12 -22.54 20.01
N ASP A 809 7.87 -22.57 21.11
CA ASP A 809 8.67 -21.42 21.55
C ASP A 809 9.62 -20.95 20.46
N TYR A 810 9.66 -19.64 20.24
CA TYR A 810 10.55 -19.04 19.25
C TYR A 810 11.12 -17.71 19.73
N ALA A 811 12.31 -17.40 19.23
CA ALA A 811 12.87 -16.07 19.23
C ALA A 811 13.44 -15.84 17.84
N PHE A 812 12.99 -14.79 17.18
CA PHE A 812 13.42 -14.39 15.86
C PHE A 812 14.06 -13.01 15.97
N ILE A 813 15.28 -12.88 15.45
CA ILE A 813 16.03 -11.63 15.43
C ILE A 813 16.42 -11.33 13.99
N GLN A 814 16.14 -10.12 13.56
CA GLN A 814 16.56 -9.61 12.27
C GLN A 814 17.11 -8.20 12.42
N PHE A 815 18.24 -7.95 11.78
CA PHE A 815 18.78 -6.60 11.61
C PHE A 815 18.91 -6.33 10.12
N ARG A 816 18.36 -5.20 9.68
CA ARG A 816 18.53 -4.70 8.32
C ARG A 816 19.12 -3.31 8.38
N SER A 817 20.16 -3.06 7.60
CA SER A 817 20.76 -1.74 7.42
C SER A 817 21.01 -1.51 5.94
N ASN A 818 20.71 -0.29 5.48
CA ASN A 818 20.92 0.13 4.10
C ASN A 818 21.50 1.54 4.09
N LEU A 819 22.58 1.75 3.37
CA LEU A 819 23.11 3.05 2.98
C LEU A 819 22.94 3.20 1.47
N VAL A 820 22.23 4.24 1.04
CA VAL A 820 21.95 4.53 -0.35
C VAL A 820 22.49 5.90 -0.70
N ILE A 821 23.36 5.96 -1.70
CA ILE A 821 23.73 7.20 -2.37
C ILE A 821 23.03 7.19 -3.72
N ARG A 822 22.18 8.19 -3.95
CA ARG A 822 21.50 8.42 -5.23
C ARG A 822 22.00 9.71 -5.83
N TRP A 823 22.43 9.66 -7.09
CA TRP A 823 22.80 10.83 -7.88
C TRP A 823 22.06 10.83 -9.22
N GLU A 824 21.23 11.84 -9.44
CA GLU A 824 20.65 12.18 -10.74
C GLU A 824 21.57 13.19 -11.43
N TYR A 825 22.43 12.71 -12.33
CA TYR A 825 23.46 13.54 -12.96
C TYR A 825 22.93 14.30 -14.19
N ILE A 826 21.88 13.77 -14.81
CA ILE A 826 21.08 14.37 -15.89
C ILE A 826 19.62 13.98 -15.60
N PRO A 827 18.62 14.84 -15.88
CA PRO A 827 17.21 14.49 -15.65
C PRO A 827 16.84 13.10 -16.18
N GLY A 828 16.40 12.22 -15.26
CA GLY A 828 16.03 10.83 -15.55
C GLY A 828 17.18 9.81 -15.67
N SER A 829 18.44 10.23 -15.56
CA SER A 829 19.61 9.35 -15.57
C SER A 829 20.27 9.32 -14.19
N GLU A 830 20.42 8.13 -13.63
CA GLU A 830 20.70 7.97 -12.19
C GLU A 830 21.83 6.97 -11.93
N ILE A 831 22.63 7.26 -10.90
CA ILE A 831 23.58 6.32 -10.30
C ILE A 831 23.13 6.02 -8.87
N TYR A 832 23.07 4.75 -8.53
CA TYR A 832 22.85 4.25 -7.18
C TYR A 832 24.07 3.49 -6.72
N ALA A 833 24.64 3.89 -5.59
CA ALA A 833 25.58 3.09 -4.83
C ALA A 833 24.90 2.68 -3.52
N VAL A 834 24.74 1.37 -3.33
CA VAL A 834 24.02 0.83 -2.18
C VAL A 834 24.90 -0.16 -1.44
N TRP A 835 24.96 0.03 -0.13
CA TRP A 835 25.46 -0.95 0.80
C TRP A 835 24.30 -1.43 1.66
N SER A 836 24.06 -2.73 1.65
CA SER A 836 23.08 -3.40 2.51
C SER A 836 23.78 -4.37 3.44
N GLN A 837 23.35 -4.40 4.68
CA GLN A 837 23.81 -5.31 5.69
C GLN A 837 22.62 -6.00 6.36
N GLY A 838 22.68 -7.32 6.43
CA GLY A 838 21.61 -8.15 6.97
C GLY A 838 22.10 -9.20 7.96
N ILE A 839 21.35 -9.37 9.04
CA ILE A 839 21.46 -10.51 9.96
C ILE A 839 20.06 -11.06 10.15
N THR A 840 19.88 -12.37 10.05
CA THR A 840 18.64 -13.06 10.39
C THR A 840 19.00 -14.33 11.14
N GLU A 841 18.61 -14.41 12.40
CA GLU A 841 19.01 -15.48 13.32
C GLU A 841 17.83 -15.93 14.18
N ASN A 842 17.86 -17.20 14.58
CA ASN A 842 16.97 -17.72 15.60
C ASN A 842 17.63 -17.57 16.97
N GLY A 843 16.95 -16.87 17.88
CA GLY A 843 17.41 -16.64 19.24
C GLY A 843 17.04 -17.75 20.21
N ASN A 844 17.49 -17.62 21.46
CA ASN A 844 17.02 -18.45 22.56
C ASN A 844 15.73 -17.82 23.16
N PRO A 845 14.56 -18.49 23.08
CA PRO A 845 13.30 -17.98 23.63
C PRO A 845 13.33 -17.72 25.15
N GLN A 846 14.28 -18.33 25.88
CA GLN A 846 14.42 -18.17 27.33
C GLN A 846 15.24 -16.94 27.74
N THR A 847 16.06 -16.38 26.85
CA THR A 847 16.87 -15.17 27.11
C THR A 847 16.04 -13.89 26.95
N GLY A 848 16.38 -12.83 27.70
CA GLY A 848 15.68 -11.53 27.64
C GLY A 848 15.81 -10.84 26.27
N LEU A 849 14.84 -9.97 25.92
CA LEU A 849 14.82 -9.25 24.63
C LEU A 849 16.13 -8.47 24.33
N THR A 850 16.72 -7.84 25.35
CA THR A 850 17.93 -7.02 25.21
C THR A 850 19.23 -7.82 25.20
N GLU A 851 19.23 -9.01 25.82
CA GLU A 851 20.40 -9.89 25.87
C GLU A 851 20.66 -10.57 24.51
N GLY A 852 19.59 -10.89 23.78
CA GLY A 852 19.66 -11.36 22.40
C GLY A 852 20.23 -10.33 21.42
N LEU A 853 19.99 -9.01 21.64
CA LEU A 853 20.56 -7.94 20.79
C LEU A 853 22.09 -7.96 20.82
N ASN A 854 22.69 -8.00 22.01
CA ASN A 854 24.13 -7.88 22.18
C ASN A 854 24.88 -9.12 21.64
N THR A 855 24.37 -10.31 21.93
CA THR A 855 25.03 -11.57 21.59
C THR A 855 24.83 -12.01 20.14
N GLN A 856 23.69 -11.66 19.50
CA GLN A 856 23.30 -12.23 18.20
C GLN A 856 23.34 -11.24 17.02
N ILE A 857 23.36 -9.92 17.27
CA ILE A 857 23.52 -8.90 16.21
C ILE A 857 24.96 -8.42 16.13
N LEU A 858 25.56 -8.03 17.26
CA LEU A 858 26.92 -7.45 17.26
C LEU A 858 28.04 -8.50 17.18
N GLY A 859 27.75 -9.75 17.55
CA GLY A 859 28.72 -10.86 17.59
C GLY A 859 28.83 -11.69 16.29
N ASN A 860 27.92 -11.52 15.34
CA ASN A 860 27.84 -12.33 14.12
C ASN A 860 28.40 -11.61 12.90
N LYS A 861 28.95 -12.36 11.93
CA LYS A 861 29.39 -11.80 10.64
C LYS A 861 28.16 -11.58 9.75
N PRO A 862 27.80 -10.34 9.42
CA PRO A 862 26.60 -10.07 8.63
C PRO A 862 26.81 -10.42 7.15
N LEU A 863 25.70 -10.70 6.46
CA LEU A 863 25.65 -10.65 5.01
C LEU A 863 25.82 -9.19 4.59
N ASN A 864 26.82 -8.91 3.75
CA ASN A 864 27.03 -7.61 3.15
C ASN A 864 26.77 -7.72 1.66
N ILE A 865 25.93 -6.83 1.14
CA ILE A 865 25.64 -6.70 -0.28
C ILE A 865 26.05 -5.29 -0.68
N PHE A 866 26.93 -5.18 -1.65
CA PHE A 866 27.27 -3.93 -2.31
C PHE A 866 26.73 -4.02 -3.72
N PHE A 867 25.99 -3.00 -4.15
CA PHE A 867 25.65 -2.91 -5.56
C PHE A 867 25.78 -1.49 -6.10
N LEU A 868 26.19 -1.43 -7.36
CA LEU A 868 26.26 -0.22 -8.15
C LEU A 868 25.32 -0.40 -9.34
N LYS A 869 24.35 0.50 -9.46
CA LYS A 869 23.46 0.56 -10.62
C LYS A 869 23.61 1.89 -11.32
N ALA A 870 23.86 1.83 -12.63
CA ALA A 870 23.89 3.00 -13.49
C ALA A 870 22.78 2.90 -14.52
N THR A 871 22.04 3.99 -14.69
CA THR A 871 21.03 4.14 -15.74
C THR A 871 21.36 5.36 -16.58
N TYR A 872 21.04 5.28 -17.87
CA TYR A 872 21.15 6.41 -18.79
C TYR A 872 19.86 6.51 -19.58
N ARG A 873 19.20 7.67 -19.59
CA ARG A 873 17.92 7.87 -20.24
C ARG A 873 18.10 8.60 -21.57
N PHE A 874 17.76 7.92 -22.66
CA PHE A 874 17.67 8.50 -23.99
C PHE A 874 16.27 9.06 -24.21
N MET A 875 16.19 10.30 -24.68
CA MET A 875 14.96 10.95 -25.13
C MET A 875 15.06 11.11 -26.65
N LEU A 876 14.22 10.38 -27.38
CA LEU A 876 14.24 10.29 -28.85
C LEU A 876 13.04 10.99 -29.49
#